data_AF-A0A1G2EPQ3-F1
#
_entry.id   AF-A0A1G2EPQ3-F1
#
_cell.length_a   1.000
_cell.length_b   1.000
_cell.length_c   1.000
_cell.angle_alpha   90.00
_cell.angle_beta   90.00
_cell.angle_gamma   90.00
#
_symmetry.space_group_name_H-M   'P 1'
#
loop_
_entity.id
_entity.type
_entity.pdbx_description
1 polymer ?
#
loop_
_entity_poly.entity_id
_entity_poly.type
_entity_poly.pdbx_seq_one_letter_code
_entity_poly.pdbx_strand_id
1 'polypeptide(L)'
;MASNLKSMSIPPQDLEAERCLLGCLLLDKNAIVKVVDFLQDKDFYKEIHRQIYISVAELFEKGEPVDLLAVSSRLREKKLLESMGGAGYLTELINSVPTSSHILNYAKIVQRKRILRELIDASQEINTLGHEEQEDIDELLDKAEQRIFSISQRSLSQRFLPIKDSLEQAFERIDMLSKHEGNLRGVSTGFKDLDNILAGFQKSDLIILAARPSIGKSALAVNFAANIAINNKLPVGIFSLEMSNDQIIDRLIASIANIDLWKLRTGKLSSEGENNDFERIQHAMGILSSTPIFIDDAASSNVLQMRAMARRLQAEHGLGLLVIDYLQLVEPRNSNASPVQQVSEISRSLKGLARELNIPVLALSQLSRAVEHRVPQIPKLADLRESGCLTGDTLITRADTGERTPIKNLVGKANIPIHALDENLKIKTHFISKVFSSGQKMVYELKTKSGFKIKASANHPFKKLDGWHQLNNLRPGDHIATPRQIKISTPLKMDDNEIILLAHLLGDGCVLPKQPIHYTSADHENIKIVKNAAKTLFRINSRIVKQENWWHVYLPSPYRLARGKHHPIINWFNELKIHPVRSYEKEIPEKIFSLSEQQTALFLKHLWATDGNISIKKLLGRKDSGNIYYATTSDKLAEGVKYLLLRLGIRSKIGGVKKENYRICYHVSIQGKEEQLKFLNLVGCYGKRGKLIPKLIRNIEKIKSNTNIDIIPKEVWHKIGKFKELFNLSWRRWAQQYQMAYCGSALFKHGVSRERIGKIISFMPSQELKDLSDSDIFWDEIESIIPLQVEEVYDATVPGVHNFLPNGIVAHNSLEQDADVVLFIYREDRYNPETSRKNIADLMIAKHRNGPVGKVGLYFNDQTVSFKNLEKQQEYQE
;
A
#
# COMPACT_ATOMS: atom_id res chain seq x y z
N MET A 1 0.33 55.19 37.53
CA MET A 1 -0.08 54.29 38.64
C MET A 1 -1.57 54.04 38.53
N ALA A 2 -1.96 52.84 38.10
CA ALA A 2 -3.18 52.12 38.51
C ALA A 2 -3.27 50.81 37.72
N SER A 3 -3.02 49.71 38.43
CA SER A 3 -3.59 48.37 38.26
C SER A 3 -3.69 47.76 36.85
N ASN A 4 -2.75 46.86 36.52
CA ASN A 4 -3.11 45.59 35.89
C ASN A 4 -2.05 44.52 36.21
N LEU A 5 -1.92 44.22 37.50
CA LEU A 5 -1.54 42.88 37.94
C LEU A 5 -2.68 41.94 37.56
N LYS A 6 -2.70 41.44 36.31
CA LYS A 6 -3.48 40.24 35.99
C LYS A 6 -2.81 39.09 36.75
N SER A 7 -3.48 38.67 37.82
CA SER A 7 -3.33 37.42 38.54
C SER A 7 -2.57 36.34 37.77
N MET A 8 -1.64 35.62 38.42
CA MET A 8 -1.18 34.30 37.94
C MET A 8 -2.41 33.49 37.54
N SER A 9 -2.67 33.40 36.23
CA SER A 9 -3.90 32.83 35.71
C SER A 9 -3.80 31.32 35.88
N ILE A 10 -4.54 30.78 36.85
CA ILE A 10 -4.70 29.34 37.00
C ILE A 10 -5.25 28.79 35.66
N PRO A 11 -4.67 27.72 35.09
CA PRO A 11 -5.17 27.16 33.84
C PRO A 11 -6.67 26.80 33.96
N PRO A 12 -7.46 26.94 32.88
CA PRO A 12 -8.88 26.60 32.89
C PRO A 12 -9.14 25.19 33.41
N GLN A 13 -9.91 25.11 34.50
CA GLN A 13 -10.23 23.87 35.19
C GLN A 13 -11.65 23.95 35.78
N ASP A 14 -12.21 22.78 36.12
CA ASP A 14 -13.43 22.65 36.90
C ASP A 14 -13.33 21.38 37.76
N LEU A 15 -12.81 21.55 38.97
CA LEU A 15 -12.52 20.41 39.85
C LEU A 15 -13.81 19.76 40.37
N GLU A 16 -14.91 20.51 40.49
CA GLU A 16 -16.20 19.94 40.90
C GLU A 16 -16.78 19.05 39.80
N ALA A 17 -16.71 19.49 38.54
CA ALA A 17 -17.12 18.68 37.40
C ALA A 17 -16.26 17.41 37.26
N GLU A 18 -14.95 17.49 37.47
CA GLU A 18 -14.08 16.31 37.48
C GLU A 18 -14.45 15.32 38.60
N ARG A 19 -14.73 15.82 39.81
CA ARG A 19 -15.14 14.98 40.94
C ARG A 19 -16.49 14.30 40.69
N CYS A 20 -17.48 15.06 40.23
CA CYS A 20 -18.79 14.53 39.84
C CYS A 20 -18.67 13.49 38.72
N LEU A 21 -17.83 13.74 37.70
CA LEU A 21 -17.62 12.84 36.57
C LEU A 21 -17.02 11.51 37.03
N LEU A 22 -15.94 11.53 37.81
CA LEU A 22 -15.34 10.31 38.34
C LEU A 22 -16.28 9.58 39.30
N GLY A 23 -17.00 10.31 40.14
CA GLY A 23 -18.03 9.72 41.00
C GLY A 23 -19.11 9.01 40.19
N CYS A 24 -19.58 9.60 39.08
CA CYS A 24 -20.56 8.95 38.18
C CYS A 24 -20.01 7.65 37.60
N LEU A 25 -18.73 7.62 37.21
CA LEU A 25 -18.06 6.44 36.68
C LEU A 25 -17.90 5.32 37.72
N LEU A 26 -17.74 5.66 38.98
CA LEU A 26 -17.64 4.70 40.09
C LEU A 26 -19.01 4.20 40.58
N LEU A 27 -20.07 4.99 40.36
CA LEU A 27 -21.43 4.70 40.81
C LEU A 27 -22.26 3.89 39.80
N ASP A 28 -22.14 4.18 38.50
CA ASP A 28 -22.87 3.49 37.43
C ASP A 28 -21.92 2.80 36.45
N LYS A 29 -21.96 1.46 36.45
CA LYS A 29 -21.15 0.58 35.58
C LYS A 29 -21.28 0.88 34.08
N ASN A 30 -22.39 1.46 33.64
CA ASN A 30 -22.64 1.78 32.23
C ASN A 30 -22.25 3.22 31.87
N ALA A 31 -21.84 4.03 32.86
CA ALA A 31 -21.59 5.44 32.64
C ALA A 31 -20.34 5.68 31.76
N ILE A 32 -19.32 4.81 31.88
CA ILE A 32 -18.11 4.87 31.06
C ILE A 32 -18.40 4.73 29.56
N VAL A 33 -19.35 3.87 29.17
CA VAL A 33 -19.76 3.67 27.77
C VAL A 33 -20.24 4.98 27.12
N LYS A 34 -20.83 5.88 27.90
CA LYS A 34 -21.37 7.15 27.40
C LYS A 34 -20.30 8.19 27.09
N VAL A 35 -19.09 8.04 27.64
CA VAL A 35 -18.06 9.09 27.62
C VAL A 35 -16.70 8.63 27.07
N VAL A 36 -16.41 7.34 27.07
CA VAL A 36 -15.12 6.77 26.67
C VAL A 36 -14.72 7.12 25.23
N ASP A 37 -15.69 7.35 24.33
CA ASP A 37 -15.45 7.66 22.92
C ASP A 37 -14.80 9.05 22.69
N PHE A 38 -14.92 9.97 23.65
CA PHE A 38 -14.47 11.35 23.48
C PHE A 38 -13.71 11.94 24.67
N LEU A 39 -13.76 11.28 25.82
CA LEU A 39 -13.03 11.66 27.04
C LEU A 39 -11.69 10.92 27.08
N GLN A 40 -10.63 11.62 27.46
CA GLN A 40 -9.25 11.16 27.52
C GLN A 40 -8.65 11.46 28.90
N ASP A 41 -7.56 10.79 29.26
CA ASP A 41 -6.85 11.00 30.52
C ASP A 41 -6.40 12.45 30.72
N LYS A 42 -5.92 13.10 29.65
CA LYS A 42 -5.51 14.51 29.65
C LYS A 42 -6.65 15.54 29.79
N ASP A 43 -7.92 15.09 29.74
CA ASP A 43 -9.05 15.97 30.00
C ASP A 43 -9.08 16.44 31.45
N PHE A 44 -8.58 15.62 32.37
CA PHE A 44 -8.51 15.92 33.80
C PHE A 44 -7.30 16.81 34.10
N TYR A 45 -7.55 17.92 34.81
CA TYR A 45 -6.51 18.82 35.27
C TYR A 45 -5.74 18.24 36.46
N LYS A 46 -6.44 17.61 37.41
CA LYS A 46 -5.80 17.09 38.62
C LYS A 46 -5.19 15.72 38.34
N GLU A 47 -3.90 15.55 38.61
CA GLU A 47 -3.18 14.29 38.34
C GLU A 47 -3.83 13.08 39.04
N ILE A 48 -4.33 13.27 40.27
CA ILE A 48 -5.08 12.22 40.98
C ILE A 48 -6.30 11.77 40.18
N HIS A 49 -7.08 12.71 39.63
CA HIS A 49 -8.27 12.39 38.85
C HIS A 49 -7.92 11.68 37.53
N ARG A 50 -6.84 12.12 36.89
CA ARG A 50 -6.30 11.48 35.68
C ARG A 50 -5.96 10.01 35.91
N GLN A 51 -5.26 9.70 37.01
CA GLN A 51 -4.89 8.31 37.33
C GLN A 51 -6.10 7.43 37.69
N ILE A 52 -7.13 8.00 38.32
CA ILE A 52 -8.40 7.31 38.58
C ILE A 52 -9.08 6.99 37.23
N TYR A 53 -9.17 7.96 36.31
CA TYR A 53 -9.75 7.72 34.98
C TYR A 53 -8.97 6.70 34.16
N ILE A 54 -7.64 6.72 34.17
CA ILE A 54 -6.80 5.71 33.51
C ILE A 54 -7.12 4.31 34.04
N SER A 55 -7.29 4.17 35.36
CA SER A 55 -7.62 2.89 35.97
C SER A 55 -9.03 2.43 35.62
N VAL A 56 -9.99 3.35 35.52
CA VAL A 56 -11.35 3.10 35.03
C VAL A 56 -11.33 2.62 33.55
N ALA A 57 -10.60 3.32 32.68
CA ALA A 57 -10.50 2.98 31.26
C ALA A 57 -9.85 1.61 31.04
N GLU A 58 -8.78 1.28 31.78
CA GLU A 58 -8.13 -0.04 31.71
C GLU A 58 -9.05 -1.19 32.11
N LEU A 59 -9.86 -1.01 33.16
CA LEU A 59 -10.83 -2.02 33.59
C LEU A 59 -11.89 -2.23 32.51
N PHE A 60 -12.38 -1.13 31.92
CA PHE A 60 -13.33 -1.19 30.82
C PHE A 60 -12.77 -1.89 29.57
N GLU A 61 -11.53 -1.60 29.18
CA GLU A 61 -10.86 -2.27 28.03
C GLU A 61 -10.69 -3.78 28.23
N LYS A 62 -10.52 -4.23 29.48
CA LYS A 62 -10.44 -5.65 29.84
C LYS A 62 -11.81 -6.33 29.96
N GLY A 63 -12.91 -5.58 29.80
CA GLY A 63 -14.26 -6.06 30.03
C GLY A 63 -14.58 -6.34 31.51
N GLU A 64 -13.80 -5.78 32.44
CA GLU A 64 -14.03 -5.88 33.87
C GLU A 64 -15.02 -4.80 34.33
N PRO A 65 -15.87 -5.07 35.35
CA PRO A 65 -16.81 -4.09 35.85
C PRO A 65 -16.08 -2.88 36.47
N VAL A 66 -16.52 -1.68 36.10
CA VAL A 66 -16.03 -0.43 36.69
C VAL A 66 -16.90 -0.09 37.89
N ASP A 67 -16.36 -0.33 39.09
CA ASP A 67 -16.97 0.05 40.36
C ASP A 67 -15.89 0.45 41.40
N LEU A 68 -16.33 0.94 42.57
CA LEU A 68 -15.44 1.36 43.65
C LEU A 68 -14.42 0.29 44.05
N LEU A 69 -14.84 -0.97 44.13
CA LEU A 69 -13.98 -2.07 44.60
C LEU A 69 -12.93 -2.42 43.55
N ALA A 70 -13.35 -2.56 42.29
CA ALA A 70 -12.48 -2.87 41.15
C ALA A 70 -11.44 -1.77 40.94
N VAL A 71 -11.86 -0.50 40.96
CA VAL A 71 -10.95 0.65 40.81
C VAL A 71 -10.00 0.75 42.00
N SER A 72 -10.48 0.54 43.24
CA SER A 72 -9.62 0.53 44.43
C SER A 72 -8.56 -0.57 44.37
N SER A 73 -8.96 -1.78 43.95
CA SER A 73 -8.03 -2.91 43.79
C SER A 73 -6.96 -2.60 42.75
N ARG A 74 -7.38 -2.08 41.58
CA ARG A 74 -6.47 -1.70 40.50
C ARG A 74 -5.47 -0.61 40.90
N LEU A 75 -5.93 0.41 41.63
CA LEU A 75 -5.07 1.47 42.15
C LEU A 75 -4.10 0.95 43.23
N ARG A 76 -4.50 -0.06 44.01
CA ARG A 76 -3.64 -0.71 45.02
C ARG A 76 -2.54 -1.55 44.36
N GLU A 77 -2.85 -2.32 43.32
CA GLU A 77 -1.85 -3.06 42.52
C GLU A 77 -0.77 -2.13 41.95
N LYS A 78 -1.19 -0.95 41.48
CA LYS A 78 -0.28 0.08 40.96
C LYS A 78 0.47 0.87 42.04
N LYS A 79 0.23 0.60 43.33
CA LYS A 79 0.78 1.33 44.49
C LYS A 79 0.42 2.83 44.50
N LEU A 80 -0.72 3.19 43.92
CA LEU A 80 -1.20 4.58 43.80
C LEU A 80 -2.29 4.93 44.82
N LEU A 81 -3.04 3.94 45.34
CA LEU A 81 -4.20 4.16 46.21
C LEU A 81 -3.91 5.03 47.44
N GLU A 82 -2.83 4.71 48.18
CA GLU A 82 -2.47 5.46 49.40
C GLU A 82 -2.06 6.90 49.09
N SER A 83 -1.35 7.12 47.98
CA SER A 83 -0.91 8.46 47.54
C SER A 83 -2.07 9.39 47.12
N MET A 84 -3.27 8.83 46.95
CA MET A 84 -4.46 9.54 46.47
C MET A 84 -5.51 9.78 47.56
N GLY A 85 -5.18 9.55 48.84
CA GLY A 85 -6.10 9.68 49.97
C GLY A 85 -6.85 8.39 50.32
N GLY A 86 -6.38 7.24 49.81
CA GLY A 86 -6.93 5.93 50.11
C GLY A 86 -8.33 5.70 49.52
N ALA A 87 -8.98 4.62 49.97
CA ALA A 87 -10.35 4.31 49.57
C ALA A 87 -11.36 5.39 50.02
N GLY A 88 -11.03 6.16 51.07
CA GLY A 88 -11.86 7.26 51.57
C GLY A 88 -12.09 8.35 50.53
N TYR A 89 -11.08 8.69 49.72
CA TYR A 89 -11.21 9.71 48.68
C TYR A 89 -12.14 9.27 47.54
N LEU A 90 -12.09 8.00 47.13
CA LEU A 90 -12.99 7.46 46.11
C LEU A 90 -14.46 7.47 46.59
N THR A 91 -14.69 7.18 47.87
CA THR A 91 -16.02 7.32 48.49
C THR A 91 -16.49 8.78 48.49
N GLU A 92 -15.60 9.74 48.74
CA GLU A 92 -15.90 11.17 48.66
C GLU A 92 -16.31 11.60 47.23
N LEU A 93 -15.66 11.05 46.19
CA LEU A 93 -16.06 11.29 44.80
C LEU A 93 -17.48 10.79 44.51
N ILE A 94 -17.84 9.60 45.00
CA ILE A 94 -19.19 9.07 44.84
C ILE A 94 -20.22 9.97 45.55
N ASN A 95 -19.93 10.41 46.77
CA ASN A 95 -20.81 11.29 47.54
C ASN A 95 -20.94 12.70 46.95
N SER A 96 -20.04 13.10 46.05
CA SER A 96 -20.12 14.38 45.34
C SER A 96 -21.09 14.38 44.16
N VAL A 97 -21.61 13.22 43.75
CA VAL A 97 -22.50 13.07 42.59
C VAL A 97 -23.95 13.39 42.96
N PRO A 98 -24.59 14.42 42.37
CA PRO A 98 -26.01 14.68 42.57
C PRO A 98 -26.89 13.64 41.84
N THR A 99 -26.50 13.26 40.61
CA THR A 99 -27.12 12.17 39.83
C THR A 99 -26.17 11.68 38.73
N SER A 100 -26.10 10.36 38.52
CA SER A 100 -25.29 9.74 37.48
C SER A 100 -25.83 10.01 36.06
N SER A 101 -27.09 10.41 35.92
CA SER A 101 -27.71 10.74 34.63
C SER A 101 -27.07 11.95 33.94
N HIS A 102 -26.39 12.83 34.69
CA HIS A 102 -25.74 14.03 34.16
C HIS A 102 -24.29 13.83 33.73
N ILE A 103 -23.78 12.59 33.69
CA ILE A 103 -22.39 12.30 33.34
C ILE A 103 -21.93 12.97 32.03
N LEU A 104 -22.78 12.99 30.99
CA LEU A 104 -22.46 13.64 29.72
C LEU A 104 -22.22 15.15 29.86
N ASN A 105 -22.94 15.81 30.76
CA ASN A 105 -22.77 17.24 31.01
C ASN A 105 -21.45 17.50 31.73
N TYR A 106 -21.14 16.72 32.77
CA TYR A 106 -19.86 16.84 33.48
C TYR A 106 -18.68 16.54 32.56
N ALA A 107 -18.76 15.48 31.74
CA ALA A 107 -17.74 15.14 30.76
C ALA A 107 -17.51 16.26 29.72
N LYS A 108 -18.59 16.88 29.21
CA LYS A 108 -18.48 18.04 28.30
C LYS A 108 -17.82 19.25 28.97
N ILE A 109 -18.10 19.50 30.25
CA ILE A 109 -17.47 20.60 31.00
C ILE A 109 -15.97 20.35 31.11
N VAL A 110 -15.56 19.15 31.56
CA VAL A 110 -14.14 18.78 31.70
C VAL A 110 -13.42 18.84 30.35
N GLN A 111 -14.02 18.30 29.28
CA GLN A 111 -13.48 18.38 27.93
C GLN A 111 -13.33 19.82 27.44
N ARG A 112 -14.33 20.69 27.70
CA ARG A 112 -14.26 22.11 27.34
C ARG A 112 -13.10 22.80 28.07
N LYS A 113 -12.85 22.47 29.34
CA LYS A 113 -11.70 23.01 30.08
C LYS A 113 -10.37 22.51 29.49
N ARG A 114 -10.27 21.25 29.04
CA ARG A 114 -9.09 20.77 28.29
C ARG A 114 -8.85 21.58 27.03
N ILE A 115 -9.88 21.78 26.21
CA ILE A 115 -9.77 22.55 24.95
C ILE A 115 -9.25 23.97 25.24
N LEU A 116 -9.74 24.61 26.29
CA LEU A 116 -9.24 25.93 26.71
C LEU A 116 -7.77 25.89 27.15
N ARG A 117 -7.31 24.82 27.82
CA ARG A 117 -5.88 24.63 28.14
C ARG A 117 -5.04 24.40 26.89
N GLU A 118 -5.48 23.51 25.98
CA GLU A 118 -4.78 23.25 24.71
C GLU A 118 -4.67 24.52 23.85
N LEU A 119 -5.68 25.41 23.89
CA LEU A 119 -5.62 26.73 23.22
C LEU A 119 -4.58 27.66 23.86
N ILE A 120 -4.47 27.67 25.18
CA ILE A 120 -3.46 28.46 25.89
C ILE A 120 -2.06 27.93 25.56
N ASP A 121 -1.87 26.61 25.59
CA ASP A 121 -0.60 25.96 25.25
C ASP A 121 -0.20 26.26 23.79
N ALA A 122 -1.15 26.16 22.86
CA ALA A 122 -0.93 26.52 21.46
C ALA A 122 -0.56 28.00 21.30
N SER A 123 -1.22 28.90 22.04
CA SER A 123 -0.88 30.33 22.00
C SER A 123 0.54 30.59 22.52
N GLN A 124 0.99 29.88 23.55
CA GLN A 124 2.34 30.02 24.08
C GLN A 124 3.38 29.50 23.09
N GLU A 125 3.12 28.35 22.47
CA GLU A 125 3.98 27.75 21.46
C GLU A 125 4.10 28.63 20.21
N ILE A 126 2.98 29.19 19.73
CA ILE A 126 2.97 30.16 18.62
C ILE A 126 3.73 31.43 19.00
N ASN A 127 3.60 31.89 20.24
CA ASN A 127 4.37 33.04 20.72
C ASN A 127 5.87 32.74 20.76
N THR A 128 6.28 31.51 21.12
CA THR A 128 7.68 31.07 21.05
C THR A 128 8.17 31.02 19.60
N LEU A 129 7.39 30.44 18.69
CA LEU A 129 7.69 30.40 17.25
C LEU A 129 7.89 31.82 16.67
N GLY A 130 7.10 32.80 17.11
CA GLY A 130 7.23 34.20 16.70
C GLY A 130 8.55 34.88 17.11
N HIS A 131 9.33 34.26 18.01
CA HIS A 131 10.66 34.74 18.41
C HIS A 131 11.82 34.00 17.71
N GLU A 132 11.55 32.98 16.89
CA GLU A 132 12.55 32.19 16.19
C GLU A 132 12.91 32.80 14.82
N GLU A 133 13.76 33.82 14.81
CA GLU A 133 14.14 34.59 13.60
C GLU A 133 14.97 33.82 12.54
N GLN A 134 15.34 32.56 12.80
CA GLN A 134 16.23 31.76 11.94
C GLN A 134 15.50 30.75 11.05
N GLU A 135 14.21 30.50 11.29
CA GLU A 135 13.39 29.61 10.47
C GLU A 135 12.69 30.36 9.34
N ASP A 136 12.31 29.62 8.29
CA ASP A 136 11.54 30.18 7.18
C ASP A 136 10.12 30.58 7.64
N ILE A 137 9.66 31.77 7.20
CA ILE A 137 8.39 32.36 7.63
C ILE A 137 7.20 31.45 7.24
N ASP A 138 7.24 30.82 6.07
CA ASP A 138 6.15 29.95 5.60
C ASP A 138 6.10 28.66 6.43
N GLU A 139 7.26 28.13 6.85
CA GLU A 139 7.32 26.99 7.78
C GLU A 139 6.78 27.34 9.19
N LEU A 140 7.09 28.53 9.70
CA LEU A 140 6.57 29.02 10.98
C LEU A 140 5.04 29.19 10.95
N LEU A 141 4.50 29.74 9.86
CA LEU A 141 3.07 29.89 9.65
C LEU A 141 2.35 28.53 9.54
N ASP A 142 2.90 27.57 8.78
CA ASP A 142 2.33 26.21 8.68
C ASP A 142 2.32 25.49 10.04
N LYS A 143 3.40 25.61 10.82
CA LYS A 143 3.45 25.08 12.20
C LYS A 143 2.36 25.69 13.09
N ALA A 144 2.17 27.00 13.03
CA ALA A 144 1.14 27.71 13.79
C ALA A 144 -0.28 27.27 13.37
N GLU A 145 -0.54 27.19 12.06
CA GLU A 145 -1.83 26.74 11.53
C GLU A 145 -2.15 25.29 11.91
N GLN A 146 -1.18 24.37 11.74
CA GLN A 146 -1.34 22.96 12.13
C GLN A 146 -1.66 22.84 13.62
N ARG A 147 -1.01 23.66 14.46
CA ARG A 147 -1.22 23.63 15.90
C ARG A 147 -2.64 24.05 16.28
N ILE A 148 -3.13 25.18 15.77
CA ILE A 148 -4.53 25.63 15.98
C ILE A 148 -5.52 24.61 15.43
N PHE A 149 -5.26 24.06 14.24
CA PHE A 149 -6.16 23.13 13.58
C PHE A 149 -6.29 21.79 14.31
N SER A 150 -5.22 21.31 14.94
CA SER A 150 -5.25 20.07 15.74
C SER A 150 -6.25 20.11 16.91
N ILE A 151 -6.59 21.31 17.38
CA ILE A 151 -7.55 21.54 18.48
C ILE A 151 -9.00 21.44 17.96
N SER A 152 -9.28 21.90 16.74
CA SER A 152 -10.64 21.90 16.16
C SER A 152 -11.10 20.52 15.69
N GLN A 153 -10.19 19.73 15.10
CA GLN A 153 -10.50 18.40 14.54
C GLN A 153 -10.94 17.36 15.58
N ARG A 154 -10.46 17.47 16.81
CA ARG A 154 -10.77 16.48 17.88
C ARG A 154 -12.19 16.57 18.43
N SER A 155 -12.99 17.55 17.99
CA SER A 155 -14.40 17.72 18.40
C SER A 155 -15.41 16.91 17.56
N LEU A 156 -15.00 16.33 16.43
CA LEU A 156 -15.85 15.57 15.52
C LEU A 156 -15.62 14.05 15.69
N SER A 157 -16.31 13.43 16.64
CA SER A 157 -16.39 11.96 16.72
C SER A 157 -17.18 11.41 15.53
N GLN A 158 -16.59 10.51 14.74
CA GLN A 158 -17.32 9.74 13.74
C GLN A 158 -18.27 8.76 14.44
N ARG A 159 -19.57 8.83 14.14
CA ARG A 159 -20.59 7.89 14.65
C ARG A 159 -21.23 7.14 13.49
N PHE A 160 -21.56 5.87 13.69
CA PHE A 160 -22.43 5.15 12.77
C PHE A 160 -23.85 5.74 12.84
N LEU A 161 -24.39 6.17 11.70
CA LEU A 161 -25.76 6.64 11.59
C LEU A 161 -26.68 5.47 11.21
N PRO A 162 -27.77 5.20 11.94
CA PRO A 162 -28.81 4.26 11.51
C PRO A 162 -29.36 4.63 10.14
N ILE A 163 -29.51 3.65 9.23
CA ILE A 163 -29.96 3.91 7.85
C ILE A 163 -31.31 4.63 7.80
N LYS A 164 -32.21 4.35 8.75
CA LYS A 164 -33.55 4.94 8.85
C LYS A 164 -33.50 6.48 8.89
N ASP A 165 -32.47 7.04 9.53
CA ASP A 165 -32.32 8.49 9.71
C ASP A 165 -31.88 9.17 8.39
N SER A 166 -31.41 8.40 7.40
CA SER A 166 -31.03 8.87 6.06
C SER A 166 -32.05 8.52 4.96
N LEU A 167 -33.02 7.65 5.24
CA LEU A 167 -34.01 7.19 4.24
C LEU A 167 -35.01 8.28 3.87
N GLU A 168 -35.45 9.09 4.84
CA GLU A 168 -36.38 10.21 4.60
C GLU A 168 -35.75 11.24 3.65
N GLN A 169 -34.52 11.67 3.94
CA GLN A 169 -33.74 12.55 3.05
C GLN A 169 -33.45 11.90 1.69
N ALA A 170 -33.31 10.58 1.60
CA ALA A 170 -33.16 9.88 0.32
C ALA A 170 -34.46 9.92 -0.50
N PHE A 171 -35.61 9.72 0.15
CA PHE A 171 -36.91 9.75 -0.49
C PHE A 171 -37.25 11.15 -1.01
N GLU A 172 -37.06 12.20 -0.20
CA GLU A 172 -37.24 13.59 -0.64
C GLU A 172 -36.40 13.94 -1.86
N ARG A 173 -35.12 13.50 -1.90
CA ARG A 173 -34.24 13.70 -3.06
C ARG A 173 -34.74 12.99 -4.32
N ILE A 174 -35.27 11.77 -4.19
CA ILE A 174 -35.83 11.01 -5.33
C ILE A 174 -37.13 11.67 -5.82
N ASP A 175 -37.98 12.09 -4.90
CA ASP A 175 -39.25 12.76 -5.21
C ASP A 175 -39.01 14.09 -5.96
N MET A 176 -38.03 14.90 -5.52
CA MET A 176 -37.63 16.12 -6.24
C MET A 176 -37.15 15.83 -7.68
N LEU A 177 -36.39 14.76 -7.89
CA LEU A 177 -35.92 14.36 -9.23
C LEU A 177 -37.07 13.88 -10.13
N SER A 178 -38.12 13.28 -9.56
CA SER A 178 -39.27 12.79 -10.32
C SER A 178 -40.24 13.91 -10.74
N LYS A 179 -40.33 14.99 -9.95
CA LYS A 179 -41.30 16.07 -10.15
C LYS A 179 -40.87 17.13 -11.15
N HIS A 180 -39.60 17.17 -11.56
CA HIS A 180 -39.07 18.20 -12.46
C HIS A 180 -38.40 17.52 -13.65
N GLU A 181 -39.15 17.33 -14.76
CA GLU A 181 -38.57 16.84 -16.01
C GLU A 181 -37.42 17.75 -16.47
N GLY A 182 -36.22 17.19 -16.60
CA GLY A 182 -35.03 17.89 -17.09
C GLY A 182 -34.03 18.36 -16.03
N ASN A 183 -34.31 18.23 -14.73
CA ASN A 183 -33.33 18.56 -13.69
C ASN A 183 -32.34 17.40 -13.45
N LEU A 184 -31.06 17.67 -13.68
CA LEU A 184 -29.97 16.74 -13.36
C LEU A 184 -29.75 16.69 -11.84
N ARG A 185 -29.36 15.51 -11.34
CA ARG A 185 -28.97 15.33 -9.94
C ARG A 185 -27.65 16.05 -9.62
N GLY A 186 -26.72 16.04 -10.56
CA GLY A 186 -25.42 16.69 -10.46
C GLY A 186 -25.40 18.07 -11.10
N VAL A 187 -24.25 18.72 -11.03
CA VAL A 187 -23.99 20.00 -11.70
C VAL A 187 -23.90 19.77 -13.21
N SER A 188 -24.74 20.45 -13.99
CA SER A 188 -24.75 20.32 -15.46
C SER A 188 -23.41 20.74 -16.07
N THR A 189 -22.87 19.95 -16.99
CA THR A 189 -21.64 20.31 -17.72
C THR A 189 -21.89 21.27 -18.88
N GLY A 190 -23.15 21.42 -19.29
CA GLY A 190 -23.56 22.17 -20.49
C GLY A 190 -23.43 21.35 -21.79
N PHE A 191 -22.98 20.11 -21.70
CA PHE A 191 -22.88 19.18 -22.83
C PHE A 191 -23.92 18.07 -22.68
N LYS A 192 -25.02 18.18 -23.42
CA LYS A 192 -26.24 17.36 -23.22
C LYS A 192 -25.94 15.85 -23.26
N ASP A 193 -25.18 15.40 -24.25
CA ASP A 193 -24.84 13.98 -24.39
C ASP A 193 -23.93 13.48 -23.26
N LEU A 194 -23.06 14.33 -22.70
CA LEU A 194 -22.24 14.00 -21.54
C LEU A 194 -23.09 13.93 -20.27
N ASP A 195 -23.96 14.92 -20.07
CA ASP A 195 -24.86 15.00 -18.93
C ASP A 195 -25.85 13.83 -18.89
N ASN A 196 -26.27 13.32 -20.05
CA ASN A 196 -27.10 12.10 -20.15
C ASN A 196 -26.40 10.85 -19.60
N ILE A 197 -25.06 10.79 -19.69
CA ILE A 197 -24.27 9.65 -19.19
C ILE A 197 -23.90 9.85 -17.71
N LEU A 198 -23.50 11.07 -17.33
CA LEU A 198 -23.01 11.36 -15.98
C LEU A 198 -24.11 11.77 -14.98
N ALA A 199 -25.30 12.12 -15.47
CA ALA A 199 -26.33 12.84 -14.72
C ALA A 199 -25.83 14.15 -14.08
N GLY A 200 -24.90 14.83 -14.78
CA GLY A 200 -24.11 15.96 -14.28
C GLY A 200 -22.97 15.55 -13.34
N PHE A 201 -22.07 16.49 -13.04
CA PHE A 201 -20.99 16.26 -12.05
C PHE A 201 -21.56 16.15 -10.64
N GLN A 202 -21.38 14.97 -10.03
CA GLN A 202 -21.92 14.69 -8.71
C GLN A 202 -21.09 15.34 -7.60
N LYS A 203 -21.76 15.79 -6.54
CA LYS A 203 -21.09 16.28 -5.34
C LYS A 203 -20.24 15.18 -4.71
N SER A 204 -19.13 15.57 -4.11
CA SER A 204 -18.15 14.67 -3.49
C SER A 204 -17.35 13.79 -4.46
N ASP A 205 -17.55 13.87 -5.77
CA ASP A 205 -16.80 13.10 -6.75
C ASP A 205 -15.48 13.78 -7.16
N LEU A 206 -14.45 12.96 -7.38
CA LEU A 206 -13.23 13.33 -8.06
C LEU A 206 -13.32 12.88 -9.52
N ILE A 207 -13.35 13.84 -10.43
CA ILE A 207 -13.40 13.64 -11.87
C ILE A 207 -12.00 13.89 -12.44
N ILE A 208 -11.41 12.90 -13.11
CA ILE A 208 -10.16 13.07 -13.83
C ILE A 208 -10.45 13.27 -15.32
N LEU A 209 -10.00 14.37 -15.89
CA LEU A 209 -10.01 14.61 -17.34
C LEU A 209 -8.59 14.55 -17.89
N ALA A 210 -8.34 13.60 -18.78
CA ALA A 210 -6.99 13.33 -19.26
C ALA A 210 -6.86 13.31 -20.78
N ALA A 211 -5.77 13.88 -21.28
CA ALA A 211 -5.45 13.90 -22.70
C ALA A 211 -3.94 14.03 -22.93
N ARG A 212 -3.49 13.78 -24.17
CA ARG A 212 -2.16 14.20 -24.61
C ARG A 212 -2.09 15.74 -24.71
N PRO A 213 -0.88 16.34 -24.66
CA PRO A 213 -0.70 17.76 -24.93
C PRO A 213 -1.37 18.19 -26.25
N SER A 214 -1.87 19.42 -26.29
CA SER A 214 -2.50 20.04 -27.47
C SER A 214 -3.81 19.42 -27.97
N ILE A 215 -4.38 18.43 -27.27
CA ILE A 215 -5.69 17.83 -27.64
C ILE A 215 -6.88 18.69 -27.17
N GLY A 216 -6.69 19.51 -26.13
CA GLY A 216 -7.72 20.45 -25.64
C GLY A 216 -8.19 20.23 -24.19
N LYS A 217 -7.40 19.57 -23.32
CA LYS A 217 -7.75 19.33 -21.89
C LYS A 217 -8.22 20.60 -21.17
N SER A 218 -7.41 21.67 -21.24
CA SER A 218 -7.65 22.93 -20.54
C SER A 218 -8.80 23.71 -21.17
N ALA A 219 -8.94 23.64 -22.51
CA ALA A 219 -10.06 24.27 -23.22
C ALA A 219 -11.40 23.68 -22.78
N LEU A 220 -11.51 22.35 -22.71
CA LEU A 220 -12.73 21.69 -22.23
C LEU A 220 -13.02 22.01 -20.77
N ALA A 221 -12.00 22.06 -19.91
CA ALA A 221 -12.14 22.42 -18.51
C ALA A 221 -12.67 23.85 -18.32
N VAL A 222 -12.14 24.81 -19.08
CA VAL A 222 -12.62 26.20 -19.12
C VAL A 222 -14.06 26.27 -19.64
N ASN A 223 -14.43 25.47 -20.65
CA ASN A 223 -15.82 25.42 -21.11
C ASN A 223 -16.77 24.85 -20.06
N PHE A 224 -16.39 23.82 -19.31
CA PHE A 224 -17.19 23.34 -18.17
C PHE A 224 -17.36 24.45 -17.12
N ALA A 225 -16.27 25.12 -16.73
CA ALA A 225 -16.32 26.21 -15.76
C ALA A 225 -17.23 27.36 -16.21
N ALA A 226 -17.11 27.79 -17.47
CA ALA A 226 -17.93 28.83 -18.06
C ALA A 226 -19.42 28.43 -18.10
N ASN A 227 -19.75 27.23 -18.57
CA ASN A 227 -21.13 26.77 -18.65
C ASN A 227 -21.78 26.71 -17.26
N ILE A 228 -21.06 26.21 -16.26
CA ILE A 228 -21.57 26.09 -14.89
C ILE A 228 -21.76 27.48 -14.26
N ALA A 229 -20.78 28.37 -14.42
CA ALA A 229 -20.86 29.69 -13.80
C ALA A 229 -21.90 30.60 -14.49
N ILE A 230 -22.05 30.51 -15.81
CA ILE A 230 -22.99 31.34 -16.59
C ILE A 230 -24.41 30.78 -16.51
N ASN A 231 -24.60 29.49 -16.82
CA ASN A 231 -25.95 28.92 -16.96
C ASN A 231 -26.54 28.47 -15.62
N ASN A 232 -25.72 27.85 -14.76
CA ASN A 232 -26.18 27.38 -13.44
C ASN A 232 -26.00 28.43 -12.34
N LYS A 233 -25.29 29.54 -12.62
CA LYS A 233 -24.98 30.62 -11.66
C LYS A 233 -24.30 30.10 -10.39
N LEU A 234 -23.51 29.04 -10.52
CA LEU A 234 -22.77 28.45 -9.40
C LEU A 234 -21.31 28.94 -9.41
N PRO A 235 -20.76 29.33 -8.25
CA PRO A 235 -19.35 29.70 -8.16
C PRO A 235 -18.41 28.57 -8.59
N VAL A 236 -17.38 28.91 -9.37
CA VAL A 236 -16.35 27.97 -9.83
C VAL A 236 -14.97 28.48 -9.45
N GLY A 237 -14.19 27.65 -8.76
CA GLY A 237 -12.78 27.90 -8.48
C GLY A 237 -11.88 27.19 -9.48
N ILE A 238 -10.83 27.86 -9.96
CA ILE A 238 -9.85 27.31 -10.89
C ILE A 238 -8.44 27.54 -10.33
N PHE A 239 -7.73 26.45 -10.05
CA PHE A 239 -6.28 26.47 -9.83
C PHE A 239 -5.58 26.17 -11.16
N SER A 240 -4.93 27.18 -11.72
CA SER A 240 -4.25 27.14 -13.01
C SER A 240 -2.74 27.14 -12.82
N LEU A 241 -2.14 25.95 -12.77
CA LEU A 241 -0.70 25.77 -12.57
C LEU A 241 0.09 25.81 -13.88
N GLU A 242 -0.57 25.58 -15.03
CA GLU A 242 0.07 25.58 -16.35
C GLU A 242 -0.10 26.91 -17.10
N MET A 243 -1.22 27.60 -16.89
CA MET A 243 -1.59 28.80 -17.64
C MET A 243 -1.74 30.02 -16.74
N SER A 244 -1.44 31.21 -17.26
CA SER A 244 -1.72 32.46 -16.54
C SER A 244 -3.21 32.81 -16.57
N ASN A 245 -3.62 33.67 -15.62
CA ASN A 245 -4.97 34.20 -15.55
C ASN A 245 -5.41 34.86 -16.88
N ASP A 246 -4.53 35.67 -17.48
CA ASP A 246 -4.79 36.32 -18.78
C ASP A 246 -5.13 35.31 -19.89
N GLN A 247 -4.41 34.19 -19.94
CA GLN A 247 -4.66 33.16 -20.95
C GLN A 247 -6.01 32.44 -20.76
N ILE A 248 -6.48 32.31 -19.51
CA ILE A 248 -7.80 31.78 -19.22
C ILE A 248 -8.88 32.80 -19.62
N ILE A 249 -8.70 34.07 -19.26
CA ILE A 249 -9.62 35.17 -19.60
C ILE A 249 -9.75 35.31 -21.12
N ASP A 250 -8.64 35.32 -21.85
CA ASP A 250 -8.63 35.39 -23.32
C ASP A 250 -9.46 34.26 -23.95
N ARG A 251 -9.35 33.04 -23.42
CA ARG A 251 -10.14 31.89 -23.90
C ARG A 251 -11.61 32.02 -23.55
N LEU A 252 -11.95 32.51 -22.37
CA LEU A 252 -13.34 32.78 -21.99
C LEU A 252 -13.96 33.82 -22.93
N ILE A 253 -13.27 34.93 -23.17
CA ILE A 253 -13.73 35.98 -24.10
C ILE A 253 -13.86 35.43 -25.52
N ALA A 254 -12.83 34.77 -26.04
CA ALA A 254 -12.85 34.18 -27.38
C ALA A 254 -14.01 33.18 -27.56
N SER A 255 -14.26 32.34 -26.54
CA SER A 255 -15.34 31.35 -26.57
C SER A 255 -16.73 31.97 -26.47
N ILE A 256 -16.93 33.01 -25.64
CA ILE A 256 -18.24 33.67 -25.44
C ILE A 256 -18.54 34.62 -26.60
N ALA A 257 -17.56 35.45 -26.99
CA ALA A 257 -17.69 36.38 -28.11
C ALA A 257 -17.69 35.66 -29.46
N ASN A 258 -17.24 34.40 -29.53
CA ASN A 258 -17.04 33.60 -30.73
C ASN A 258 -16.00 34.23 -31.70
N ILE A 259 -14.94 34.80 -31.14
CA ILE A 259 -13.87 35.50 -31.87
C ILE A 259 -12.62 34.61 -31.91
N ASP A 260 -11.90 34.68 -33.02
CA ASP A 260 -10.61 34.01 -33.17
C ASP A 260 -9.64 34.45 -32.06
N LEU A 261 -9.13 33.49 -31.30
CA LEU A 261 -8.24 33.72 -30.16
C LEU A 261 -6.92 34.37 -30.60
N TRP A 262 -6.42 34.06 -31.79
CA TRP A 262 -5.21 34.69 -32.33
C TRP A 262 -5.44 36.15 -32.70
N LYS A 263 -6.62 36.51 -33.23
CA LYS A 263 -6.99 37.92 -33.42
C LYS A 263 -7.00 38.70 -32.11
N LEU A 264 -7.56 38.10 -31.05
CA LEU A 264 -7.59 38.69 -29.72
C LEU A 264 -6.17 38.92 -29.17
N ARG A 265 -5.27 37.93 -29.31
CA ARG A 265 -3.87 38.06 -28.87
C ARG A 265 -3.02 39.01 -29.72
N THR A 266 -3.35 39.18 -31.01
CA THR A 266 -2.59 40.06 -31.92
C THR A 266 -3.17 41.48 -32.02
N GLY A 267 -4.33 41.74 -31.43
CA GLY A 267 -5.05 43.01 -31.53
C GLY A 267 -5.62 43.31 -32.91
N LYS A 268 -5.63 42.34 -33.84
CA LYS A 268 -6.16 42.49 -35.22
C LYS A 268 -7.67 42.31 -35.24
N LEU A 269 -8.36 43.14 -34.48
CA LEU A 269 -9.81 43.13 -34.30
C LEU A 269 -10.48 44.03 -35.34
N SER A 270 -11.61 43.59 -35.88
CA SER A 270 -12.42 44.43 -36.76
C SER A 270 -13.26 45.42 -35.96
N SER A 271 -13.30 46.67 -36.43
CA SER A 271 -13.99 47.79 -35.78
C SER A 271 -15.20 48.31 -36.55
N GLU A 272 -15.56 47.69 -37.69
CA GLU A 272 -16.59 48.19 -38.61
C GLU A 272 -17.47 47.03 -39.14
N GLY A 273 -18.76 47.33 -39.38
CA GLY A 273 -19.75 46.41 -39.96
C GLY A 273 -20.40 45.43 -38.97
N GLU A 274 -21.24 44.51 -39.47
CA GLU A 274 -21.96 43.48 -38.67
C GLU A 274 -21.03 42.49 -37.93
N ASN A 275 -19.73 42.46 -38.29
CA ASN A 275 -18.71 41.62 -37.66
C ASN A 275 -17.86 42.37 -36.63
N ASN A 276 -18.31 43.51 -36.09
CA ASN A 276 -17.57 44.30 -35.11
C ASN A 276 -17.10 43.47 -33.90
N ASP A 277 -15.80 43.18 -33.84
CA ASP A 277 -15.22 42.34 -32.80
C ASP A 277 -15.23 43.06 -31.45
N PHE A 278 -15.12 44.39 -31.41
CA PHE A 278 -15.15 45.15 -30.16
C PHE A 278 -16.51 45.10 -29.47
N GLU A 279 -17.60 45.18 -30.22
CA GLU A 279 -18.96 45.05 -29.66
C GLU A 279 -19.19 43.67 -29.04
N ARG A 280 -18.73 42.62 -29.73
CA ARG A 280 -18.83 41.23 -29.26
C ARG A 280 -17.97 40.97 -28.03
N ILE A 281 -16.76 41.54 -27.97
CA ILE A 281 -15.90 41.51 -26.77
C ILE A 281 -16.58 42.24 -25.62
N GLN A 282 -17.11 43.45 -25.85
CA GLN A 282 -17.78 44.22 -24.81
C GLN A 282 -18.98 43.47 -24.23
N HIS A 283 -19.77 42.81 -25.09
CA HIS A 283 -20.86 41.94 -24.66
C HIS A 283 -20.36 40.76 -23.81
N ALA A 284 -19.28 40.08 -24.24
CA ALA A 284 -18.68 38.98 -23.48
C ALA A 284 -18.13 39.44 -22.12
N MET A 285 -17.48 40.61 -22.06
CA MET A 285 -17.01 41.22 -20.81
C MET A 285 -18.17 41.54 -19.86
N GLY A 286 -19.31 42.00 -20.39
CA GLY A 286 -20.52 42.23 -19.60
C GLY A 286 -21.04 40.96 -18.93
N ILE A 287 -21.08 39.85 -19.66
CA ILE A 287 -21.44 38.53 -19.11
C ILE A 287 -20.42 38.12 -18.03
N LEU A 288 -19.13 38.15 -18.37
CA LEU A 288 -18.06 37.70 -17.47
C LEU A 288 -17.98 38.52 -16.18
N SER A 289 -18.25 39.82 -16.22
CA SER A 289 -18.23 40.69 -15.04
C SER A 289 -19.21 40.27 -13.93
N SER A 290 -20.28 39.55 -14.29
CA SER A 290 -21.29 39.06 -13.34
C SER A 290 -21.16 37.56 -13.05
N THR A 291 -20.20 36.88 -13.71
CA THR A 291 -20.04 35.43 -13.66
C THR A 291 -19.12 35.06 -12.48
N PRO A 292 -19.53 34.16 -11.57
CA PRO A 292 -18.76 33.85 -10.35
C PRO A 292 -17.62 32.84 -10.62
N ILE A 293 -16.62 33.22 -11.41
CA ILE A 293 -15.41 32.43 -11.66
C ILE A 293 -14.24 33.06 -10.88
N PHE A 294 -13.55 32.25 -10.09
CA PHE A 294 -12.41 32.64 -9.27
C PHE A 294 -11.17 31.87 -9.74
N ILE A 295 -10.11 32.58 -10.10
CA ILE A 295 -8.89 31.99 -10.67
C ILE A 295 -7.72 32.28 -9.75
N ASP A 296 -6.93 31.25 -9.49
CA ASP A 296 -5.61 31.32 -8.89
C ASP A 296 -4.59 30.73 -9.87
N ASP A 297 -3.59 31.52 -10.26
CA ASP A 297 -2.55 31.14 -11.23
C ASP A 297 -1.14 31.07 -10.64
N ALA A 298 -1.05 30.79 -9.33
CA ALA A 298 0.22 30.59 -8.65
C ALA A 298 0.98 29.39 -9.27
N ALA A 299 2.25 29.62 -9.65
CA ALA A 299 3.06 28.65 -10.39
C ALA A 299 3.37 27.36 -9.62
N SER A 300 3.35 27.41 -8.29
CA SER A 300 3.46 26.26 -7.41
C SER A 300 2.43 26.35 -6.30
N SER A 301 1.65 25.30 -6.13
CA SER A 301 0.69 25.19 -5.03
C SER A 301 0.63 23.76 -4.54
N ASN A 302 0.75 23.60 -3.23
CA ASN A 302 0.53 22.31 -2.59
C ASN A 302 -0.97 22.10 -2.30
N VAL A 303 -1.37 20.84 -2.06
CA VAL A 303 -2.79 20.51 -1.83
C VAL A 303 -3.36 21.15 -0.56
N LEU A 304 -2.51 21.49 0.42
CA LEU A 304 -2.94 22.12 1.66
C LEU A 304 -3.37 23.58 1.43
N GLN A 305 -2.58 24.35 0.70
CA GLN A 305 -2.89 25.72 0.27
C GLN A 305 -4.17 25.74 -0.58
N MET A 306 -4.26 24.86 -1.59
CA MET A 306 -5.45 24.73 -2.41
C MET A 306 -6.70 24.43 -1.57
N ARG A 307 -6.57 23.55 -0.57
CA ARG A 307 -7.65 23.23 0.37
C ARG A 307 -8.05 24.43 1.21
N ALA A 308 -7.10 25.20 1.74
CA ALA A 308 -7.39 26.40 2.53
C ALA A 308 -8.14 27.46 1.70
N MET A 309 -7.68 27.71 0.48
CA MET A 309 -8.32 28.66 -0.44
C MET A 309 -9.72 28.19 -0.86
N ALA A 310 -9.88 26.91 -1.21
CA ALA A 310 -11.18 26.35 -1.58
C ALA A 310 -12.18 26.41 -0.41
N ARG A 311 -11.73 26.19 0.84
CA ARG A 311 -12.57 26.36 2.04
C ARG A 311 -13.02 27.82 2.22
N ARG A 312 -12.11 28.77 2.07
CA ARG A 312 -12.43 30.20 2.17
C ARG A 312 -13.47 30.59 1.11
N LEU A 313 -13.23 30.19 -0.13
CA LEU A 313 -14.16 30.45 -1.24
C LEU A 313 -15.55 29.81 -0.98
N GLN A 314 -15.60 28.56 -0.52
CA GLN A 314 -16.84 27.87 -0.14
C GLN A 314 -17.59 28.59 0.99
N ALA A 315 -16.88 29.17 1.97
CA ALA A 315 -17.49 29.87 3.10
C ALA A 315 -18.03 31.26 2.72
N GLU A 316 -17.31 31.99 1.86
CA GLU A 316 -17.66 33.37 1.45
C GLU A 316 -18.73 33.40 0.37
N HIS A 317 -18.62 32.53 -0.64
CA HIS A 317 -19.44 32.58 -1.85
C HIS A 317 -20.24 31.29 -2.12
N GLY A 318 -19.91 30.20 -1.42
CA GLY A 318 -20.27 28.85 -1.87
C GLY A 318 -19.35 28.38 -2.99
N LEU A 319 -19.38 27.08 -3.30
CA LEU A 319 -18.61 26.52 -4.41
C LEU A 319 -19.42 25.40 -5.08
N GLY A 320 -19.51 25.46 -6.41
CA GLY A 320 -20.22 24.49 -7.24
C GLY A 320 -19.30 23.53 -7.99
N LEU A 321 -18.09 23.96 -8.33
CA LEU A 321 -17.05 23.14 -8.96
C LEU A 321 -15.67 23.69 -8.59
N LEU A 322 -14.72 22.80 -8.40
CA LEU A 322 -13.30 23.13 -8.30
C LEU A 322 -12.52 22.49 -9.44
N VAL A 323 -11.74 23.27 -10.19
CA VAL A 323 -10.91 22.82 -11.32
C VAL A 323 -9.43 22.94 -10.96
N ILE A 324 -8.63 21.93 -11.30
CA ILE A 324 -7.18 21.91 -11.08
C ILE A 324 -6.48 21.55 -12.39
N ASP A 325 -5.76 22.50 -12.98
CA ASP A 325 -4.99 22.34 -14.24
C ASP A 325 -3.48 22.46 -13.97
N TYR A 326 -2.71 21.39 -13.82
CA TYR A 326 -3.09 19.97 -13.83
C TYR A 326 -2.31 19.19 -12.76
N LEU A 327 -2.79 17.98 -12.44
CA LEU A 327 -2.35 17.18 -11.29
C LEU A 327 -0.84 17.05 -11.11
N GLN A 328 -0.10 16.86 -12.20
CA GLN A 328 1.35 16.62 -12.15
C GLN A 328 2.18 17.87 -11.79
N LEU A 329 1.58 19.07 -11.77
CA LEU A 329 2.25 20.30 -11.34
C LEU A 329 1.97 20.66 -9.87
N VAL A 330 1.07 19.94 -9.20
CA VAL A 330 0.79 20.15 -7.78
C VAL A 330 2.00 19.71 -6.96
N GLU A 331 2.46 20.56 -6.05
CA GLU A 331 3.63 20.24 -5.24
C GLU A 331 3.31 19.12 -4.23
N PRO A 332 4.08 18.02 -4.23
CA PRO A 332 3.89 16.93 -3.29
C PRO A 332 4.40 17.31 -1.90
N ARG A 333 3.72 16.84 -0.85
CA ARG A 333 4.16 17.02 0.54
C ARG A 333 5.51 16.36 0.81
N ASN A 334 5.79 15.24 0.14
CA ASN A 334 7.07 14.55 0.20
C ASN A 334 7.74 14.56 -1.17
N SER A 335 8.61 15.53 -1.41
CA SER A 335 9.39 15.67 -2.64
C SER A 335 10.29 14.47 -2.95
N ASN A 336 10.63 13.65 -1.94
CA ASN A 336 11.43 12.43 -2.11
C ASN A 336 10.60 11.21 -2.54
N ALA A 337 9.26 11.29 -2.56
CA ALA A 337 8.41 10.21 -3.04
C ALA A 337 8.52 10.06 -4.57
N SER A 338 8.33 8.86 -5.11
CA SER A 338 8.31 8.69 -6.58
C SER A 338 7.15 9.47 -7.22
N PRO A 339 7.26 9.93 -8.48
CA PRO A 339 6.19 10.67 -9.18
C PRO A 339 4.83 9.97 -9.14
N VAL A 340 4.84 8.63 -9.25
CA VAL A 340 3.66 7.79 -9.08
C VAL A 340 3.06 7.97 -7.69
N GLN A 341 3.85 7.85 -6.62
CA GLN A 341 3.35 8.06 -5.26
C GLN A 341 2.87 9.48 -5.01
N GLN A 342 3.57 10.48 -5.55
CA GLN A 342 3.17 11.88 -5.45
C GLN A 342 1.77 12.07 -6.05
N VAL A 343 1.54 11.56 -7.27
CA VAL A 343 0.22 11.62 -7.92
C VAL A 343 -0.84 10.81 -7.16
N SER A 344 -0.50 9.66 -6.55
CA SER A 344 -1.42 8.92 -5.65
C SER A 344 -1.85 9.77 -4.45
N GLU A 345 -0.86 10.38 -3.77
CA GLU A 345 -1.07 11.18 -2.57
C GLU A 345 -1.95 12.40 -2.89
N ILE A 346 -1.65 13.09 -3.99
CA ILE A 346 -2.42 14.22 -4.49
C ILE A 346 -3.85 13.77 -4.81
N SER A 347 -4.03 12.71 -5.59
CA SER A 347 -5.36 12.20 -5.97
C SER A 347 -6.20 11.85 -4.74
N ARG A 348 -5.62 11.20 -3.72
CA ARG A 348 -6.31 10.89 -2.47
C ARG A 348 -6.70 12.15 -1.70
N SER A 349 -5.78 13.11 -1.63
CA SER A 349 -6.00 14.37 -0.93
C SER A 349 -7.09 15.22 -1.57
N LEU A 350 -7.19 15.19 -2.91
CA LEU A 350 -8.25 15.83 -3.68
C LEU A 350 -9.59 15.11 -3.54
N LYS A 351 -9.62 13.77 -3.50
CA LYS A 351 -10.84 13.03 -3.18
C LYS A 351 -11.34 13.34 -1.76
N GLY A 352 -10.41 13.49 -0.82
CA GLY A 352 -10.71 13.98 0.52
C GLY A 352 -11.34 15.37 0.49
N LEU A 353 -10.73 16.30 -0.26
CA LEU A 353 -11.24 17.66 -0.45
C LEU A 353 -12.65 17.69 -1.05
N ALA A 354 -12.90 16.90 -2.10
CA ALA A 354 -14.22 16.80 -2.74
C ALA A 354 -15.31 16.40 -1.74
N ARG A 355 -15.04 15.37 -0.93
CA ARG A 355 -15.97 14.90 0.12
C ARG A 355 -16.16 15.91 1.24
N GLU A 356 -15.09 16.58 1.63
CA GLU A 356 -15.10 17.54 2.71
C GLU A 356 -15.96 18.77 2.36
N LEU A 357 -15.75 19.33 1.16
CA LEU A 357 -16.51 20.49 0.68
C LEU A 357 -17.87 20.11 0.10
N ASN A 358 -18.12 18.81 -0.13
CA ASN A 358 -19.32 18.29 -0.78
C ASN A 358 -19.57 18.91 -2.17
N ILE A 359 -18.52 18.99 -2.98
CA ILE A 359 -18.53 19.54 -4.35
C ILE A 359 -17.87 18.55 -5.32
N PRO A 360 -18.14 18.62 -6.63
CA PRO A 360 -17.30 17.99 -7.63
C PRO A 360 -15.93 18.66 -7.71
N VAL A 361 -14.87 17.85 -7.83
CA VAL A 361 -13.51 18.32 -8.11
C VAL A 361 -13.07 17.74 -9.46
N LEU A 362 -12.80 18.61 -10.43
CA LEU A 362 -12.27 18.27 -11.75
C LEU A 362 -10.76 18.46 -11.76
N ALA A 363 -10.02 17.37 -11.86
CA ALA A 363 -8.57 17.38 -11.91
C ALA A 363 -8.07 16.98 -13.30
N LEU A 364 -7.30 17.84 -13.95
CA LEU A 364 -6.73 17.55 -15.25
C LEU A 364 -5.50 16.66 -15.09
N SER A 365 -5.29 15.74 -16.04
CA SER A 365 -4.10 14.88 -16.04
C SER A 365 -3.52 14.72 -17.43
N GLN A 366 -2.20 14.81 -17.54
CA GLN A 366 -1.51 14.54 -18.79
C GLN A 366 -1.29 13.04 -19.00
N LEU A 367 -1.56 12.56 -20.22
CA LEU A 367 -1.30 11.16 -20.60
C LEU A 367 0.16 10.94 -21.01
N SER A 368 0.66 9.73 -20.73
CA SER A 368 1.98 9.29 -21.20
C SER A 368 2.07 9.21 -22.73
N ARG A 369 3.29 9.29 -23.28
CA ARG A 369 3.54 9.15 -24.73
C ARG A 369 3.23 7.75 -25.28
N ALA A 370 3.00 6.76 -24.41
CA ALA A 370 2.69 5.38 -24.81
C ALA A 370 1.42 5.26 -25.68
N VAL A 371 0.51 6.23 -25.60
CA VAL A 371 -0.68 6.34 -26.46
C VAL A 371 -0.30 6.46 -27.93
N GLU A 372 0.77 7.20 -28.26
CA GLU A 372 1.18 7.52 -29.63
C GLU A 372 1.72 6.31 -30.40
N HIS A 373 2.25 5.32 -29.68
CA HIS A 373 2.80 4.09 -30.27
C HIS A 373 1.73 3.06 -30.65
N ARG A 374 0.45 3.30 -30.35
CA ARG A 374 -0.66 2.40 -30.68
C ARG A 374 -1.39 2.88 -31.92
N VAL A 375 -1.89 1.93 -32.71
CA VAL A 375 -2.75 2.21 -33.87
C VAL A 375 -4.07 1.47 -33.67
N PRO A 376 -5.22 2.16 -33.55
CA PRO A 376 -5.36 3.62 -33.42
C PRO A 376 -4.87 4.13 -32.04
N GLN A 377 -4.46 5.41 -31.97
CA GLN A 377 -3.91 6.09 -30.78
C GLN A 377 -4.97 6.42 -29.71
N ILE A 378 -5.87 5.48 -29.41
CA ILE A 378 -6.98 5.68 -28.49
C ILE A 378 -6.51 5.52 -27.03
N PRO A 379 -6.72 6.53 -26.16
CA PRO A 379 -6.41 6.43 -24.73
C PRO A 379 -7.18 5.31 -24.03
N LYS A 380 -6.55 4.72 -23.01
CA LYS A 380 -7.07 3.68 -22.13
C LYS A 380 -6.71 4.06 -20.70
N LEU A 381 -7.38 3.44 -19.74
CA LEU A 381 -7.04 3.57 -18.32
C LEU A 381 -5.57 3.23 -18.01
N ALA A 382 -4.93 2.40 -18.86
CA ALA A 382 -3.50 2.10 -18.80
C ALA A 382 -2.59 3.30 -19.13
N ASP A 383 -3.09 4.40 -19.67
CA ASP A 383 -2.29 5.56 -20.06
C ASP A 383 -2.30 6.70 -19.03
N LEU A 384 -3.32 6.73 -18.16
CA LEU A 384 -3.24 7.40 -16.85
C LEU A 384 -2.23 6.71 -15.94
N ARG A 385 -2.03 5.42 -16.20
CA ARG A 385 -1.11 4.58 -15.47
C ARG A 385 0.31 4.82 -16.02
N GLU A 386 1.06 5.62 -15.30
CA GLU A 386 2.51 5.38 -15.20
C GLU A 386 2.83 4.15 -14.32
N SER A 387 1.83 3.33 -13.94
CA SER A 387 2.05 2.17 -13.08
C SER A 387 2.44 0.92 -13.87
N GLY A 388 3.41 0.19 -13.31
CA GLY A 388 3.85 -1.07 -13.91
C GLY A 388 2.96 -2.25 -13.57
N CYS A 389 3.23 -3.33 -14.29
CA CYS A 389 2.42 -4.55 -14.31
C CYS A 389 3.34 -5.77 -14.26
N LEU A 390 2.79 -6.91 -13.83
CA LEU A 390 3.49 -8.17 -13.65
C LEU A 390 3.07 -9.15 -14.74
N THR A 391 3.92 -10.11 -15.08
CA THR A 391 3.57 -11.16 -16.04
C THR A 391 2.56 -12.15 -15.49
N GLY A 392 1.80 -12.80 -16.38
CA GLY A 392 0.75 -13.74 -15.97
C GLY A 392 1.21 -14.98 -15.19
N ASP A 393 2.46 -15.39 -15.35
CA ASP A 393 3.10 -16.49 -14.61
C ASP A 393 3.53 -16.11 -13.17
N THR A 394 3.45 -14.83 -12.80
CA THR A 394 3.77 -14.36 -11.45
C THR A 394 2.87 -15.01 -10.40
N LEU A 395 3.46 -15.67 -9.41
CA LEU A 395 2.73 -16.40 -8.37
C LEU A 395 2.33 -15.47 -7.22
N ILE A 396 1.03 -15.45 -6.93
CA ILE A 396 0.44 -14.84 -5.75
C ILE A 396 0.20 -15.94 -4.72
N THR A 397 0.73 -15.77 -3.51
CA THR A 397 0.52 -16.73 -2.43
C THR A 397 -0.64 -16.27 -1.56
N ARG A 398 -1.59 -17.16 -1.30
CA ARG A 398 -2.67 -16.90 -0.37
C ARG A 398 -2.16 -16.90 1.07
N ALA A 399 -2.54 -15.87 1.83
CA ALA A 399 -2.10 -15.73 3.22
C ALA A 399 -2.79 -16.70 4.20
N ASP A 400 -3.94 -17.25 3.82
CA ASP A 400 -4.66 -18.22 4.63
C ASP A 400 -4.10 -19.64 4.45
N THR A 401 -4.05 -20.10 3.21
CA THR A 401 -3.82 -21.49 2.84
C THR A 401 -2.41 -21.75 2.35
N GLY A 402 -1.63 -20.73 1.99
CA GLY A 402 -0.33 -20.91 1.35
C GLY A 402 -0.38 -21.38 -0.11
N GLU A 403 -1.58 -21.54 -0.69
CA GLU A 403 -1.75 -21.87 -2.10
C GLU A 403 -1.08 -20.81 -2.98
N ARG A 404 -0.35 -21.23 -4.02
CA ARG A 404 0.35 -20.33 -4.94
C ARG A 404 -0.34 -20.38 -6.30
N THR A 405 -0.90 -19.25 -6.72
CA THR A 405 -1.66 -19.17 -7.96
C THR A 405 -1.06 -18.13 -8.90
N PRO A 406 -0.85 -18.44 -10.19
CA PRO A 406 -0.48 -17.44 -11.19
C PRO A 406 -1.50 -16.30 -11.23
N ILE A 407 -1.03 -15.05 -11.28
CA ILE A 407 -1.88 -13.85 -11.23
C ILE A 407 -2.93 -13.83 -12.35
N LYS A 408 -2.61 -14.36 -13.54
CA LYS A 408 -3.58 -14.48 -14.65
C LYS A 408 -4.80 -15.35 -14.31
N ASN A 409 -4.62 -16.37 -13.46
CA ASN A 409 -5.70 -17.27 -13.03
C ASN A 409 -6.56 -16.67 -11.90
N LEU A 410 -6.22 -15.46 -11.45
CA LEU A 410 -6.96 -14.69 -10.46
C LEU A 410 -7.82 -13.57 -11.07
N VAL A 411 -7.75 -13.37 -12.39
CA VAL A 411 -8.58 -12.39 -13.11
C VAL A 411 -10.06 -12.67 -12.85
N GLY A 412 -10.81 -11.62 -12.49
CA GLY A 412 -12.23 -11.71 -12.16
C GLY A 412 -12.54 -12.21 -10.74
N LYS A 413 -11.52 -12.59 -9.96
CA LYS A 413 -11.70 -12.97 -8.54
C LYS A 413 -11.45 -11.76 -7.62
N ALA A 414 -12.11 -11.78 -6.46
CA ALA A 414 -12.03 -10.75 -5.42
C ALA A 414 -11.91 -11.40 -4.04
N ASN A 415 -11.61 -10.59 -3.02
CA ASN A 415 -11.44 -11.00 -1.62
C ASN A 415 -10.41 -12.13 -1.43
N ILE A 416 -9.30 -12.06 -2.17
CA ILE A 416 -8.21 -13.04 -2.05
C ILE A 416 -7.26 -12.59 -0.95
N PRO A 417 -7.12 -13.33 0.16
CA PRO A 417 -6.19 -12.99 1.23
C PRO A 417 -4.75 -13.17 0.74
N ILE A 418 -3.94 -12.12 0.87
CA ILE A 418 -2.53 -12.07 0.45
C ILE A 418 -1.66 -11.45 1.54
N HIS A 419 -0.36 -11.64 1.43
CA HIS A 419 0.61 -10.93 2.25
C HIS A 419 0.93 -9.57 1.65
N ALA A 420 0.89 -8.53 2.46
CA ALA A 420 1.32 -7.17 2.12
C ALA A 420 2.09 -6.54 3.28
N LEU A 421 2.88 -5.53 2.96
CA LEU A 421 3.70 -4.76 3.89
C LEU A 421 2.89 -3.57 4.44
N ASP A 422 2.80 -3.44 5.75
CA ASP A 422 2.20 -2.27 6.40
C ASP A 422 3.19 -1.11 6.57
N GLU A 423 2.71 0.00 7.13
CA GLU A 423 3.49 1.23 7.36
C GLU A 423 4.68 1.01 8.31
N ASN A 424 4.59 0.02 9.21
CA ASN A 424 5.61 -0.35 10.19
C ASN A 424 6.56 -1.44 9.66
N LEU A 425 6.55 -1.68 8.35
CA LEU A 425 7.36 -2.70 7.67
C LEU A 425 7.11 -4.13 8.20
N LYS A 426 5.88 -4.41 8.64
CA LYS A 426 5.41 -5.73 9.04
C LYS A 426 4.60 -6.38 7.93
N ILE A 427 4.74 -7.70 7.80
CA ILE A 427 4.00 -8.46 6.79
C ILE A 427 2.69 -8.94 7.43
N LYS A 428 1.57 -8.44 6.92
CA LYS A 428 0.22 -8.77 7.39
C LYS A 428 -0.66 -9.29 6.27
N THR A 429 -1.79 -9.88 6.67
CA THR A 429 -2.81 -10.33 5.72
C THR A 429 -3.65 -9.14 5.27
N HIS A 430 -3.74 -8.95 3.95
CA HIS A 430 -4.61 -7.99 3.28
C HIS A 430 -5.39 -8.70 2.16
N PHE A 431 -6.28 -8.00 1.47
CA PHE A 431 -7.14 -8.62 0.46
C PHE A 431 -6.95 -7.96 -0.90
N ILE A 432 -6.81 -8.78 -1.94
CA ILE A 432 -6.97 -8.32 -3.32
C ILE A 432 -8.46 -8.11 -3.58
N SER A 433 -8.86 -6.91 -3.97
CA SER A 433 -10.23 -6.60 -4.36
C SER A 433 -10.50 -6.90 -5.84
N LYS A 434 -9.49 -6.78 -6.71
CA LYS A 434 -9.62 -7.02 -8.15
C LYS A 434 -8.28 -7.39 -8.79
N VAL A 435 -8.29 -8.35 -9.71
CA VAL A 435 -7.16 -8.63 -10.63
C VAL A 435 -7.63 -8.43 -12.06
N PHE A 436 -6.80 -7.81 -12.90
CA PHE A 436 -7.17 -7.49 -14.28
C PHE A 436 -5.96 -7.53 -15.23
N SER A 437 -6.24 -7.82 -16.50
CA SER A 437 -5.26 -7.69 -17.58
C SER A 437 -5.01 -6.20 -17.88
N SER A 438 -3.75 -5.86 -18.09
CA SER A 438 -3.26 -4.51 -18.38
C SER A 438 -2.73 -4.38 -19.80
N GLY A 439 -3.02 -5.35 -20.67
CA GLY A 439 -2.58 -5.41 -22.05
C GLY A 439 -1.17 -5.99 -22.20
N GLN A 440 -0.53 -5.74 -23.34
CA GLN A 440 0.82 -6.21 -23.63
C GLN A 440 1.84 -5.11 -23.36
N LYS A 441 2.94 -5.44 -22.67
CA LYS A 441 4.04 -4.52 -22.38
C LYS A 441 5.38 -5.22 -22.56
N MET A 442 6.44 -4.46 -22.84
CA MET A 442 7.81 -4.96 -22.73
C MET A 442 8.11 -5.29 -21.27
N VAL A 443 8.65 -6.49 -21.04
CA VAL A 443 8.91 -7.04 -19.71
C VAL A 443 10.40 -7.22 -19.48
N TYR A 444 10.80 -7.10 -18.22
CA TYR A 444 12.16 -7.30 -17.73
C TYR A 444 12.13 -8.32 -16.60
N GLU A 445 13.11 -9.22 -16.56
CA GLU A 445 13.35 -10.09 -15.41
C GLU A 445 14.26 -9.38 -14.42
N LEU A 446 13.75 -9.14 -13.21
CA LEU A 446 14.54 -8.74 -12.05
C LEU A 446 14.89 -9.99 -11.25
N LYS A 447 16.18 -10.17 -10.95
CA LYS A 447 16.69 -11.26 -10.12
C LYS A 447 17.52 -10.73 -8.96
N THR A 448 17.28 -11.24 -7.75
CA THR A 448 18.04 -10.86 -6.55
C THR A 448 19.19 -11.83 -6.25
N LYS A 449 20.16 -11.40 -5.45
CA LYS A 449 21.32 -12.23 -5.03
C LYS A 449 20.92 -13.44 -4.20
N SER A 450 19.80 -13.40 -3.48
CA SER A 450 19.28 -14.60 -2.81
C SER A 450 18.57 -15.54 -3.79
N GLY A 451 18.21 -15.08 -4.98
CA GLY A 451 17.62 -15.87 -6.06
C GLY A 451 16.10 -15.74 -6.18
N PHE A 452 15.47 -14.67 -5.67
CA PHE A 452 14.11 -14.34 -6.08
C PHE A 452 14.11 -13.79 -7.50
N LYS A 453 13.08 -14.12 -8.27
CA LYS A 453 12.89 -13.65 -9.64
C LYS A 453 11.47 -13.12 -9.81
N ILE A 454 11.34 -12.01 -10.53
CA ILE A 454 10.04 -11.48 -10.94
C ILE A 454 10.18 -10.85 -12.31
N LYS A 455 9.14 -11.00 -13.12
CA LYS A 455 9.04 -10.37 -14.43
C LYS A 455 8.01 -9.24 -14.36
N ALA A 456 8.43 -8.04 -14.73
CA ALA A 456 7.59 -6.86 -14.64
C ALA A 456 7.87 -5.87 -15.77
N SER A 457 6.93 -4.97 -16.04
CA SER A 457 7.17 -3.85 -16.95
C SER A 457 8.17 -2.85 -16.35
N ALA A 458 8.86 -2.10 -17.21
CA ALA A 458 9.88 -1.11 -16.82
C ALA A 458 9.44 -0.13 -15.70
N ASN A 459 8.17 0.24 -15.67
CA ASN A 459 7.61 1.19 -14.73
C ASN A 459 7.05 0.54 -13.44
N HIS A 460 7.26 -0.76 -13.19
CA HIS A 460 6.73 -1.41 -11.99
C HIS A 460 7.51 -1.00 -10.74
N PRO A 461 6.87 -0.46 -9.69
CA PRO A 461 7.57 -0.05 -8.48
C PRO A 461 7.92 -1.21 -7.55
N PHE A 462 9.13 -1.18 -7.00
CA PHE A 462 9.64 -2.07 -5.94
C PHE A 462 10.10 -1.24 -4.74
N LYS A 463 9.96 -1.80 -3.53
CA LYS A 463 10.28 -1.08 -2.30
C LYS A 463 11.80 -1.08 -2.05
N LYS A 464 12.43 0.11 -2.05
CA LYS A 464 13.75 0.41 -1.48
C LYS A 464 13.58 1.03 -0.08
N LEU A 465 14.71 1.29 0.61
CA LEU A 465 14.72 1.89 1.95
C LEU A 465 14.13 3.31 1.96
N ASP A 466 14.43 4.08 0.92
CA ASP A 466 14.05 5.47 0.72
C ASP A 466 12.69 5.66 0.03
N GLY A 467 12.11 4.61 -0.56
CA GLY A 467 10.80 4.71 -1.19
C GLY A 467 10.54 3.64 -2.24
N TRP A 468 9.47 3.81 -3.00
CA TRP A 468 9.16 2.94 -4.13
C TRP A 468 9.86 3.41 -5.39
N HIS A 469 10.54 2.50 -6.09
CA HIS A 469 11.33 2.81 -7.26
C HIS A 469 10.89 1.94 -8.43
N GLN A 470 10.67 2.55 -9.59
CA GLN A 470 10.35 1.84 -10.82
C GLN A 470 11.52 0.94 -11.27
N LEU A 471 11.22 -0.19 -11.90
CA LEU A 471 12.21 -1.16 -12.34
C LEU A 471 13.31 -0.56 -13.24
N ASN A 472 12.97 0.35 -14.14
CA ASN A 472 13.90 1.07 -15.02
C ASN A 472 14.88 1.99 -14.28
N ASN A 473 14.55 2.41 -13.07
CA ASN A 473 15.40 3.25 -12.22
C ASN A 473 16.27 2.42 -11.27
N LEU A 474 16.03 1.12 -11.18
CA LEU A 474 16.83 0.19 -10.38
C LEU A 474 18.04 -0.29 -11.17
N ARG A 475 19.13 -0.59 -10.44
CA ARG A 475 20.38 -1.10 -11.01
C ARG A 475 20.87 -2.31 -10.21
N PRO A 476 21.64 -3.23 -10.83
CA PRO A 476 22.38 -4.24 -10.08
C PRO A 476 23.18 -3.60 -8.93
N GLY A 477 23.08 -4.15 -7.73
CA GLY A 477 23.64 -3.60 -6.50
C GLY A 477 22.66 -2.78 -5.63
N ASP A 478 21.54 -2.32 -6.17
CA ASP A 478 20.45 -1.75 -5.37
C ASP A 478 19.82 -2.82 -4.47
N HIS A 479 19.24 -2.41 -3.34
CA HIS A 479 18.59 -3.31 -2.39
C HIS A 479 17.08 -3.11 -2.37
N ILE A 480 16.31 -4.18 -2.54
CA ILE A 480 14.84 -4.19 -2.51
C ILE A 480 14.28 -5.07 -1.40
N ALA A 481 13.07 -4.78 -0.94
CA ALA A 481 12.44 -5.52 0.14
C ALA A 481 11.93 -6.90 -0.32
N THR A 482 12.39 -7.95 0.37
CA THR A 482 11.88 -9.33 0.30
C THR A 482 11.48 -9.77 1.71
N PRO A 483 10.65 -10.79 1.93
CA PRO A 483 10.29 -11.23 3.28
C PRO A 483 11.43 -11.98 3.99
N ARG A 484 11.45 -11.90 5.32
CA ARG A 484 12.28 -12.76 6.21
C ARG A 484 11.58 -14.07 6.54
N GLN A 485 10.25 -14.04 6.66
CA GLN A 485 9.40 -15.20 6.88
C GLN A 485 8.04 -14.98 6.23
N ILE A 486 7.39 -16.05 5.77
CA ILE A 486 5.99 -16.03 5.34
C ILE A 486 5.19 -17.01 6.22
N LYS A 487 4.17 -16.51 6.90
CA LYS A 487 3.27 -17.32 7.74
C LYS A 487 1.92 -17.49 7.07
N ILE A 488 1.25 -18.61 7.33
CA ILE A 488 -0.11 -18.86 6.85
C ILE A 488 -1.03 -19.09 8.05
N SER A 489 -2.30 -18.68 7.97
CA SER A 489 -3.23 -18.73 9.11
C SER A 489 -4.01 -20.04 9.22
N THR A 490 -4.28 -20.74 8.10
CA THR A 490 -5.08 -21.97 8.06
C THR A 490 -4.35 -23.07 7.28
N PRO A 491 -3.34 -23.72 7.89
CA PRO A 491 -2.58 -24.77 7.24
C PRO A 491 -3.43 -26.05 7.04
N LEU A 492 -3.17 -26.75 5.94
CA LEU A 492 -3.66 -28.11 5.71
C LEU A 492 -2.85 -29.13 6.52
N LYS A 493 -3.48 -30.29 6.76
CA LYS A 493 -2.84 -31.47 7.33
C LYS A 493 -2.80 -32.59 6.30
N MET A 494 -1.70 -33.32 6.27
CA MET A 494 -1.48 -34.50 5.41
C MET A 494 -0.98 -35.67 6.26
N ASP A 495 -1.12 -36.91 5.83
CA ASP A 495 -0.53 -38.02 6.59
C ASP A 495 1.00 -37.95 6.54
N ASP A 496 1.67 -38.21 7.66
CA ASP A 496 3.13 -38.09 7.73
C ASP A 496 3.83 -39.11 6.82
N ASN A 497 3.26 -40.31 6.61
CA ASN A 497 3.81 -41.27 5.65
C ASN A 497 3.67 -40.76 4.22
N GLU A 498 2.58 -40.05 3.89
CA GLU A 498 2.42 -39.45 2.56
C GLU A 498 3.51 -38.40 2.33
N ILE A 499 3.76 -37.53 3.32
CA ILE A 499 4.82 -36.51 3.26
C ILE A 499 6.19 -37.16 3.07
N ILE A 500 6.50 -38.17 3.88
CA ILE A 500 7.77 -38.90 3.85
C ILE A 500 7.98 -39.57 2.48
N LEU A 501 7.00 -40.35 2.03
CA LEU A 501 7.09 -41.07 0.77
C LEU A 501 7.21 -40.10 -0.41
N LEU A 502 6.46 -39.00 -0.38
CA LEU A 502 6.49 -37.98 -1.43
C LEU A 502 7.87 -37.32 -1.51
N ALA A 503 8.44 -36.92 -0.38
CA ALA A 503 9.76 -36.29 -0.33
C ALA A 503 10.85 -37.20 -0.91
N HIS A 504 10.83 -38.48 -0.57
CA HIS A 504 11.79 -39.46 -1.11
C HIS A 504 11.57 -39.75 -2.60
N LEU A 505 10.32 -39.83 -3.06
CA LEU A 505 10.04 -40.06 -4.49
C LEU A 505 10.31 -38.83 -5.35
N LEU A 506 10.10 -37.62 -4.83
CA LEU A 506 10.47 -36.37 -5.50
C LEU A 506 11.99 -36.22 -5.64
N GLY A 507 12.78 -36.61 -4.64
CA GLY A 507 14.25 -36.62 -4.74
C GLY A 507 14.77 -37.73 -5.66
N ASP A 508 15.07 -38.90 -5.07
CA ASP A 508 15.72 -40.03 -5.76
C ASP A 508 14.73 -41.08 -6.33
N GLY A 509 13.43 -40.76 -6.39
CA GLY A 509 12.43 -41.65 -6.97
C GLY A 509 12.36 -41.58 -8.50
N CYS A 510 12.01 -42.72 -9.11
CA CYS A 510 11.60 -42.81 -10.49
C CYS A 510 10.13 -43.25 -10.58
N VAL A 511 9.30 -42.40 -11.19
CA VAL A 511 7.85 -42.62 -11.41
C VAL A 511 7.51 -42.40 -12.89
N LEU A 512 8.49 -42.53 -13.79
CA LEU A 512 8.31 -42.27 -15.22
C LEU A 512 7.35 -43.29 -15.87
N PRO A 513 6.61 -42.90 -16.92
CA PRO A 513 5.77 -43.83 -17.66
C PRO A 513 6.60 -44.98 -18.24
N LYS A 514 6.02 -46.20 -18.23
CA LYS A 514 6.64 -47.43 -18.76
C LYS A 514 7.95 -47.86 -18.05
N GLN A 515 8.27 -47.28 -16.89
CA GLN A 515 9.36 -47.75 -16.03
C GLN A 515 8.80 -48.30 -14.72
N PRO A 516 9.47 -49.27 -14.08
CA PRO A 516 9.12 -49.70 -12.73
C PRO A 516 9.20 -48.53 -11.77
N ILE A 517 8.21 -48.35 -10.90
CA ILE A 517 8.28 -47.35 -9.84
C ILE A 517 9.29 -47.83 -8.80
N HIS A 518 10.32 -47.02 -8.56
CA HIS A 518 11.37 -47.37 -7.62
C HIS A 518 12.03 -46.16 -6.96
N TYR A 519 12.68 -46.41 -5.83
CA TYR A 519 13.49 -45.46 -5.10
C TYR A 519 14.90 -46.04 -4.89
N THR A 520 15.90 -45.18 -4.83
CA THR A 520 17.31 -45.59 -4.72
C THR A 520 18.01 -44.83 -3.61
N SER A 521 18.81 -45.50 -2.78
CA SER A 521 19.63 -44.83 -1.77
C SER A 521 20.79 -45.68 -1.29
N ALA A 522 21.91 -45.04 -0.95
CA ALA A 522 23.04 -45.64 -0.23
C ALA A 522 22.80 -45.71 1.31
N ASP A 523 21.70 -45.13 1.78
CA ASP A 523 21.33 -45.17 3.19
C ASP A 523 20.20 -46.16 3.44
N HIS A 524 20.53 -47.23 4.17
CA HIS A 524 19.58 -48.27 4.52
C HIS A 524 18.44 -47.76 5.44
N GLU A 525 18.63 -46.66 6.19
CA GLU A 525 17.53 -46.05 6.96
C GLU A 525 16.47 -45.46 6.02
N ASN A 526 16.88 -44.78 4.93
CA ASN A 526 15.98 -44.26 3.90
C ASN A 526 15.24 -45.40 3.17
N ILE A 527 15.93 -46.51 2.89
CA ILE A 527 15.32 -47.70 2.27
C ILE A 527 14.21 -48.27 3.15
N LYS A 528 14.45 -48.37 4.47
CA LYS A 528 13.46 -48.88 5.44
C LYS A 528 12.24 -47.96 5.53
N ILE A 529 12.44 -46.65 5.63
CA ILE A 529 11.32 -45.72 5.80
C ILE A 529 10.43 -45.66 4.55
N VAL A 530 11.02 -45.69 3.35
CA VAL A 530 10.25 -45.73 2.07
C VAL A 530 9.45 -47.02 1.95
N LYS A 531 10.06 -48.18 2.27
CA LYS A 531 9.35 -49.47 2.29
C LYS A 531 8.16 -49.44 3.25
N ASN A 532 8.37 -48.93 4.47
CA ASN A 532 7.34 -48.88 5.49
C ASN A 532 6.20 -47.94 5.08
N ALA A 533 6.51 -46.73 4.61
CA ALA A 533 5.51 -45.77 4.16
C ALA A 533 4.67 -46.31 3.00
N ALA A 534 5.32 -46.93 1.99
CA ALA A 534 4.61 -47.54 0.85
C ALA A 534 3.72 -48.73 1.27
N LYS A 535 4.17 -49.53 2.25
CA LYS A 535 3.36 -50.62 2.81
C LYS A 535 2.15 -50.09 3.59
N THR A 536 2.34 -49.06 4.42
CA THR A 536 1.27 -48.47 5.23
C THR A 536 0.20 -47.81 4.36
N LEU A 537 0.62 -46.97 3.41
CA LEU A 537 -0.30 -46.19 2.57
C LEU A 537 -1.01 -47.03 1.51
N PHE A 538 -0.26 -47.90 0.83
CA PHE A 538 -0.72 -48.54 -0.40
C PHE A 538 -0.70 -50.06 -0.34
N ARG A 539 -0.36 -50.67 0.80
CA ARG A 539 -0.20 -52.13 0.97
C ARG A 539 0.81 -52.72 -0.02
N ILE A 540 1.79 -51.93 -0.47
CA ILE A 540 2.82 -52.37 -1.39
C ILE A 540 3.85 -53.23 -0.66
N ASN A 541 4.05 -54.46 -1.14
CA ASN A 541 5.14 -55.32 -0.69
C ASN A 541 6.40 -55.02 -1.53
N SER A 542 7.24 -54.11 -1.04
CA SER A 542 8.43 -53.67 -1.76
C SER A 542 9.48 -54.77 -1.93
N ARG A 543 10.11 -54.83 -3.11
CA ARG A 543 11.27 -55.69 -3.39
C ARG A 543 12.55 -54.86 -3.26
N ILE A 544 13.42 -55.22 -2.32
CA ILE A 544 14.71 -54.56 -2.11
C ILE A 544 15.81 -55.35 -2.83
N VAL A 545 16.62 -54.66 -3.64
CA VAL A 545 17.76 -55.25 -4.33
C VAL A 545 19.01 -54.45 -3.98
N LYS A 546 20.01 -55.11 -3.40
CA LYS A 546 21.32 -54.50 -3.14
C LYS A 546 22.08 -54.41 -4.46
N GLN A 547 22.53 -53.21 -4.78
CA GLN A 547 23.62 -52.95 -5.73
C GLN A 547 24.91 -52.71 -4.93
N GLU A 548 26.05 -52.59 -5.60
CA GLU A 548 27.39 -52.43 -4.99
C GLU A 548 27.39 -51.74 -3.61
N ASN A 549 27.25 -50.40 -3.59
CA ASN A 549 27.23 -49.57 -2.39
C ASN A 549 25.86 -48.91 -2.11
N TRP A 550 24.81 -49.30 -2.82
CA TRP A 550 23.47 -48.71 -2.69
C TRP A 550 22.35 -49.74 -2.92
N TRP A 551 21.10 -49.37 -2.66
CA TRP A 551 19.95 -50.27 -2.73
C TRP A 551 18.83 -49.68 -3.59
N HIS A 552 18.20 -50.53 -4.39
CA HIS A 552 16.90 -50.26 -5.03
C HIS A 552 15.76 -50.75 -4.15
N VAL A 553 14.70 -49.95 -4.06
CA VAL A 553 13.39 -50.33 -3.55
C VAL A 553 12.41 -50.27 -4.71
N TYR A 554 12.07 -51.43 -5.27
CA TYR A 554 10.98 -51.52 -6.22
C TYR A 554 9.65 -51.50 -5.48
N LEU A 555 8.72 -50.69 -5.99
CA LEU A 555 7.38 -50.50 -5.45
C LEU A 555 6.36 -51.08 -6.44
N PRO A 556 6.16 -52.41 -6.47
CA PRO A 556 5.22 -53.02 -7.39
C PRO A 556 3.77 -52.74 -6.97
N SER A 557 2.86 -52.79 -7.95
CA SER A 557 1.43 -52.69 -7.66
C SER A 557 0.98 -53.83 -6.73
N PRO A 558 0.16 -53.57 -5.70
CA PRO A 558 -0.37 -54.60 -4.81
C PRO A 558 -1.45 -55.47 -5.48
N TYR A 559 -1.84 -55.13 -6.71
CA TYR A 559 -2.81 -55.85 -7.53
C TYR A 559 -2.40 -55.86 -9.00
N ARG A 560 -3.00 -56.78 -9.78
CA ARG A 560 -2.82 -56.85 -11.24
C ARG A 560 -3.36 -55.58 -11.92
N LEU A 561 -2.54 -54.97 -12.75
CA LEU A 561 -2.91 -53.80 -13.56
C LEU A 561 -3.74 -54.25 -14.78
N ALA A 562 -4.71 -53.42 -15.18
CA ALA A 562 -5.62 -53.65 -16.31
C ALA A 562 -6.05 -52.31 -16.94
N ARG A 563 -6.80 -52.32 -18.05
CA ARG A 563 -7.31 -51.10 -18.67
C ARG A 563 -8.18 -50.33 -17.65
N GLY A 564 -7.84 -49.06 -17.41
CA GLY A 564 -8.49 -48.20 -16.41
C GLY A 564 -8.07 -48.43 -14.96
N LYS A 565 -7.21 -49.42 -14.68
CA LYS A 565 -6.70 -49.72 -13.33
C LYS A 565 -5.21 -49.42 -13.25
N HIS A 566 -4.88 -48.24 -12.73
CA HIS A 566 -3.51 -47.74 -12.62
C HIS A 566 -2.84 -48.13 -11.29
N HIS A 567 -1.52 -47.96 -11.22
CA HIS A 567 -0.76 -48.18 -9.99
C HIS A 567 -1.21 -47.20 -8.88
N PRO A 568 -1.31 -47.61 -7.60
CA PRO A 568 -1.82 -46.73 -6.53
C PRO A 568 -1.01 -45.43 -6.36
N ILE A 569 0.33 -45.49 -6.46
CA ILE A 569 1.17 -44.27 -6.47
C ILE A 569 0.85 -43.34 -7.65
N ILE A 570 0.45 -43.86 -8.81
CA ILE A 570 0.06 -43.03 -9.96
C ILE A 570 -1.29 -42.34 -9.69
N ASN A 571 -2.25 -43.05 -9.10
CA ASN A 571 -3.52 -42.44 -8.67
C ASN A 571 -3.27 -41.32 -7.66
N TRP A 572 -2.43 -41.57 -6.66
CA TRP A 572 -2.03 -40.59 -5.66
C TRP A 572 -1.29 -39.39 -6.27
N PHE A 573 -0.38 -39.61 -7.22
CA PHE A 573 0.27 -38.52 -7.95
C PHE A 573 -0.74 -37.67 -8.72
N ASN A 574 -1.73 -38.30 -9.37
CA ASN A 574 -2.80 -37.58 -10.06
C ASN A 574 -3.65 -36.74 -9.08
N GLU A 575 -4.00 -37.27 -7.90
CA GLU A 575 -4.71 -36.54 -6.85
C GLU A 575 -3.91 -35.31 -6.37
N LEU A 576 -2.59 -35.45 -6.24
CA LEU A 576 -1.68 -34.36 -5.89
C LEU A 576 -1.34 -33.44 -7.06
N LYS A 577 -1.87 -33.70 -8.27
CA LYS A 577 -1.55 -33.00 -9.52
C LYS A 577 -0.05 -33.00 -9.85
N ILE A 578 0.63 -34.10 -9.53
CA ILE A 578 2.04 -34.32 -9.84
C ILE A 578 2.16 -35.09 -11.16
N HIS A 579 2.90 -34.54 -12.10
CA HIS A 579 3.17 -35.20 -13.36
C HIS A 579 4.42 -36.12 -13.27
N PRO A 580 4.41 -37.30 -13.91
CA PRO A 580 5.56 -38.19 -13.95
C PRO A 580 6.62 -37.67 -14.93
N VAL A 581 7.43 -36.71 -14.48
CA VAL A 581 8.40 -35.96 -15.28
C VAL A 581 9.85 -36.34 -14.98
N ARG A 582 10.79 -35.86 -15.81
CA ARG A 582 12.22 -36.06 -15.57
C ARG A 582 12.73 -35.15 -14.45
N SER A 583 13.92 -35.44 -13.93
CA SER A 583 14.52 -34.72 -12.78
C SER A 583 14.56 -33.20 -12.94
N TYR A 584 14.80 -32.68 -14.15
CA TYR A 584 14.90 -31.24 -14.44
C TYR A 584 13.53 -30.53 -14.59
N GLU A 585 12.43 -31.27 -14.59
CA GLU A 585 11.06 -30.75 -14.70
C GLU A 585 10.28 -30.89 -13.38
N LYS A 586 10.84 -31.58 -12.39
CA LYS A 586 10.20 -31.82 -11.08
C LYS A 586 9.84 -30.50 -10.41
N GLU A 587 8.69 -30.45 -9.76
CA GLU A 587 8.24 -29.30 -8.98
C GLU A 587 7.61 -29.77 -7.67
N ILE A 588 7.56 -28.89 -6.67
CA ILE A 588 6.87 -29.18 -5.42
C ILE A 588 5.36 -29.03 -5.67
N PRO A 589 4.53 -30.02 -5.32
CA PRO A 589 3.09 -29.92 -5.48
C PRO A 589 2.48 -28.87 -4.55
N GLU A 590 1.44 -28.19 -5.03
CA GLU A 590 0.77 -27.08 -4.32
C GLU A 590 0.36 -27.44 -2.88
N LYS A 591 -0.13 -28.67 -2.65
CA LYS A 591 -0.55 -29.16 -1.33
C LYS A 591 0.56 -29.04 -0.26
N ILE A 592 1.84 -29.12 -0.66
CA ILE A 592 2.97 -28.98 0.27
C ILE A 592 3.18 -27.54 0.71
N PHE A 593 2.91 -26.55 -0.14
CA PHE A 593 2.98 -25.13 0.24
C PHE A 593 1.90 -24.75 1.26
N SER A 594 0.86 -25.57 1.40
CA SER A 594 -0.22 -25.38 2.37
C SER A 594 -0.05 -26.09 3.71
N LEU A 595 1.00 -26.91 3.89
CA LEU A 595 1.19 -27.67 5.13
C LEU A 595 1.53 -26.77 6.34
N SER A 596 1.35 -27.28 7.56
CA SER A 596 1.84 -26.61 8.77
C SER A 596 3.37 -26.47 8.77
N GLU A 597 3.91 -25.60 9.62
CA GLU A 597 5.38 -25.43 9.75
C GLU A 597 6.07 -26.76 10.12
N GLN A 598 5.45 -27.55 11.01
CA GLN A 598 5.95 -28.86 11.44
C GLN A 598 6.00 -29.86 10.28
N GLN A 599 4.93 -29.93 9.47
CA GLN A 599 4.85 -30.85 8.34
C GLN A 599 5.70 -30.37 7.14
N THR A 600 5.87 -29.06 6.98
CA THR A 600 6.83 -28.47 6.04
C THR A 600 8.27 -28.85 6.41
N ALA A 601 8.61 -28.77 7.71
CA ALA A 601 9.91 -29.20 8.22
C ALA A 601 10.11 -30.71 8.03
N LEU A 602 9.08 -31.54 8.27
CA LEU A 602 9.12 -32.99 8.01
C LEU A 602 9.39 -33.29 6.53
N PHE A 603 8.66 -32.62 5.62
CA PHE A 603 8.88 -32.76 4.18
C PHE A 603 10.31 -32.41 3.80
N LEU A 604 10.80 -31.24 4.21
CA LEU A 604 12.16 -30.80 3.92
C LEU A 604 13.22 -31.71 4.53
N LYS A 605 13.00 -32.26 5.73
CA LYS A 605 13.92 -33.20 6.41
C LYS A 605 14.14 -34.47 5.60
N HIS A 606 13.07 -35.02 5.03
CA HIS A 606 13.13 -36.22 4.19
C HIS A 606 13.59 -35.90 2.77
N LEU A 607 13.25 -34.73 2.23
CA LEU A 607 13.77 -34.28 0.94
C LEU A 607 15.30 -34.08 1.03
N TRP A 608 15.81 -33.50 2.11
CA TRP A 608 17.26 -33.35 2.32
C TRP A 608 18.01 -34.67 2.46
N ALA A 609 17.32 -35.76 2.83
CA ALA A 609 17.92 -37.10 2.89
C ALA A 609 18.22 -37.69 1.50
N THR A 610 17.73 -37.06 0.44
CA THR A 610 17.98 -37.41 -0.97
C THR A 610 19.18 -36.61 -1.51
N ASP A 611 18.95 -35.60 -2.34
CA ASP A 611 19.95 -34.71 -2.96
C ASP A 611 20.48 -33.60 -2.02
N GLY A 612 20.19 -33.68 -0.72
CA GLY A 612 20.68 -32.72 0.28
C GLY A 612 22.06 -33.05 0.84
N ASN A 613 22.90 -32.04 0.99
CA ASN A 613 24.20 -32.14 1.63
C ASN A 613 24.18 -31.49 3.02
N ILE A 614 24.73 -32.20 4.01
CA ILE A 614 25.13 -31.69 5.32
C ILE A 614 26.52 -32.24 5.60
N SER A 615 27.53 -31.37 5.54
CA SER A 615 28.91 -31.76 5.82
C SER A 615 29.68 -30.68 6.57
N ILE A 616 30.75 -31.08 7.24
CA ILE A 616 31.64 -30.15 7.93
C ILE A 616 32.58 -29.53 6.89
N LYS A 617 32.54 -28.20 6.79
CA LYS A 617 33.45 -27.40 5.98
C LYS A 617 34.62 -26.93 6.83
N LYS A 618 35.81 -27.46 6.52
CA LYS A 618 37.08 -27.03 7.11
C LYS A 618 37.77 -26.06 6.17
N LEU A 619 38.12 -24.88 6.67
CA LEU A 619 38.88 -23.87 5.94
C LEU A 619 40.08 -23.48 6.79
N LEU A 620 41.26 -23.37 6.16
CA LEU A 620 42.48 -22.99 6.86
C LEU A 620 42.29 -21.64 7.58
N GLY A 621 42.64 -21.57 8.86
CA GLY A 621 42.48 -20.36 9.68
C GLY A 621 41.04 -19.98 10.06
N ARG A 622 40.03 -20.82 9.77
CA ARG A 622 38.63 -20.60 10.19
C ARG A 622 38.11 -21.76 11.01
N LYS A 623 37.18 -21.47 11.93
CA LYS A 623 36.45 -22.49 12.69
C LYS A 623 35.61 -23.36 11.74
N ASP A 624 35.50 -24.65 12.06
CA ASP A 624 34.66 -25.61 11.35
C ASP A 624 33.23 -25.09 11.20
N SER A 625 32.73 -25.05 9.96
CA SER A 625 31.38 -24.55 9.63
C SER A 625 30.56 -25.61 8.89
N GLY A 626 29.27 -25.36 8.65
CA GLY A 626 28.43 -26.25 7.83
C GLY A 626 28.53 -25.92 6.35
N ASN A 627 28.67 -26.94 5.51
CA ASN A 627 28.27 -26.90 4.11
C ASN A 627 26.88 -27.53 4.01
N ILE A 628 25.84 -26.69 3.91
CA ILE A 628 24.44 -27.13 3.90
C ILE A 628 23.78 -26.61 2.63
N TYR A 629 23.38 -27.52 1.73
CA TYR A 629 22.66 -27.17 0.51
C TYR A 629 21.80 -28.33 0.01
N TYR A 630 20.76 -28.02 -0.76
CA TYR A 630 20.01 -28.99 -1.56
C TYR A 630 20.37 -28.80 -3.03
N ALA A 631 20.73 -29.87 -3.74
CA ALA A 631 21.09 -29.84 -5.16
C ALA A 631 19.94 -30.36 -6.03
N THR A 632 19.68 -29.71 -7.16
CA THR A 632 18.69 -30.18 -8.13
C THR A 632 18.98 -29.64 -9.53
N THR A 633 18.55 -30.34 -10.56
CA THR A 633 18.59 -29.85 -11.95
C THR A 633 17.30 -29.15 -12.38
N SER A 634 16.29 -29.09 -11.49
CA SER A 634 15.05 -28.35 -11.70
C SER A 634 15.08 -27.00 -10.98
N ASP A 635 14.97 -25.92 -11.75
CA ASP A 635 14.84 -24.55 -11.24
C ASP A 635 13.57 -24.40 -10.39
N LYS A 636 12.45 -24.98 -10.85
CA LYS A 636 11.16 -24.96 -10.11
C LYS A 636 11.25 -25.65 -8.75
N LEU A 637 11.93 -26.80 -8.68
CA LEU A 637 12.15 -27.49 -7.42
C LEU A 637 13.04 -26.67 -6.49
N ALA A 638 14.09 -26.03 -7.01
CA ALA A 638 14.96 -25.14 -6.22
C ALA A 638 14.19 -23.94 -5.66
N GLU A 639 13.37 -23.28 -6.48
CA GLU A 639 12.50 -22.17 -6.06
C GLU A 639 11.46 -22.62 -5.03
N GLY A 640 10.87 -23.80 -5.22
CA GLY A 640 9.96 -24.39 -4.25
C GLY A 640 10.62 -24.66 -2.89
N VAL A 641 11.81 -25.28 -2.89
CA VAL A 641 12.56 -25.55 -1.65
C VAL A 641 12.93 -24.23 -0.94
N LYS A 642 13.40 -23.22 -1.69
CA LYS A 642 13.67 -21.88 -1.15
C LYS A 642 12.43 -21.29 -0.48
N TYR A 643 11.27 -21.40 -1.12
CA TYR A 643 10.02 -20.85 -0.59
C TYR A 643 9.56 -21.60 0.68
N LEU A 644 9.67 -22.94 0.73
CA LEU A 644 9.35 -23.70 1.94
C LEU A 644 10.30 -23.36 3.11
N LEU A 645 11.59 -23.18 2.83
CA LEU A 645 12.55 -22.71 3.84
C LEU A 645 12.17 -21.32 4.38
N LEU A 646 11.75 -20.41 3.49
CA LEU A 646 11.27 -19.08 3.85
C LEU A 646 10.04 -19.13 4.76
N ARG A 647 9.12 -20.10 4.58
CA ARG A 647 7.99 -20.29 5.50
C ARG A 647 8.43 -20.63 6.92
N LEU A 648 9.53 -21.36 7.05
CA LEU A 648 10.14 -21.70 8.35
C LEU A 648 11.06 -20.58 8.90
N GLY A 649 11.11 -19.41 8.25
CA GLY A 649 12.00 -18.31 8.64
C GLY A 649 13.48 -18.61 8.41
N ILE A 650 13.79 -19.55 7.50
CA ILE A 650 15.13 -19.94 7.09
C ILE A 650 15.44 -19.31 5.73
N ARG A 651 16.32 -18.31 5.72
CA ARG A 651 16.77 -17.66 4.48
C ARG A 651 17.80 -18.55 3.77
N SER A 652 17.67 -18.65 2.46
CA SER A 652 18.57 -19.45 1.61
C SER A 652 18.89 -18.72 0.30
N LYS A 653 20.01 -19.12 -0.32
CA LYS A 653 20.49 -18.60 -1.59
C LYS A 653 20.48 -19.68 -2.66
N ILE A 654 19.89 -19.40 -3.82
CA ILE A 654 19.99 -20.26 -5.01
C ILE A 654 21.21 -19.83 -5.83
N GLY A 655 22.08 -20.79 -6.16
CA GLY A 655 23.21 -20.58 -7.08
C GLY A 655 23.30 -21.71 -8.09
N GLY A 656 23.60 -21.39 -9.36
CA GLY A 656 23.80 -22.38 -10.42
C GLY A 656 25.25 -22.80 -10.55
N VAL A 657 25.52 -24.11 -10.57
CA VAL A 657 26.81 -24.70 -10.89
C VAL A 657 26.68 -25.41 -12.23
N LYS A 658 27.39 -24.92 -13.25
CA LYS A 658 27.45 -25.55 -14.57
C LYS A 658 28.76 -26.32 -14.71
N LYS A 659 28.68 -27.63 -14.93
CA LYS A 659 29.81 -28.45 -15.36
C LYS A 659 29.74 -28.65 -16.87
N GLU A 660 30.90 -28.78 -17.51
CA GLU A 660 31.01 -29.02 -18.95
C GLU A 660 30.24 -30.31 -19.34
N ASN A 661 29.41 -30.25 -20.38
CA ASN A 661 28.49 -31.32 -20.81
C ASN A 661 27.35 -31.72 -19.85
N TYR A 662 27.13 -30.99 -18.74
CA TYR A 662 26.01 -31.21 -17.82
C TYR A 662 25.04 -30.04 -17.80
N ARG A 663 23.77 -30.33 -17.45
CA ARG A 663 22.77 -29.30 -17.13
C ARG A 663 23.23 -28.48 -15.92
N ILE A 664 22.73 -27.25 -15.81
CA ILE A 664 22.95 -26.42 -14.62
C ILE A 664 22.37 -27.16 -13.41
N CYS A 665 23.17 -27.32 -12.37
CA CYS A 665 22.73 -27.82 -11.08
C CYS A 665 22.50 -26.62 -10.15
N TYR A 666 21.27 -26.42 -9.71
CA TYR A 666 20.87 -25.38 -8.77
C TYR A 666 21.11 -25.87 -7.34
N HIS A 667 21.85 -25.09 -6.57
CA HIS A 667 22.10 -25.33 -5.15
C HIS A 667 21.30 -24.33 -4.32
N VAL A 668 20.36 -24.82 -3.53
CA VAL A 668 19.68 -24.04 -2.48
C VAL A 668 20.53 -24.11 -1.22
N SER A 669 21.38 -23.12 -1.01
CA SER A 669 22.39 -23.09 0.05
C SER A 669 21.94 -22.31 1.29
N ILE A 670 22.26 -22.86 2.46
CA ILE A 670 21.98 -22.25 3.76
C ILE A 670 23.30 -21.74 4.34
N GLN A 671 23.40 -20.42 4.44
CA GLN A 671 24.64 -19.72 4.75
C GLN A 671 24.44 -18.80 5.96
N GLY A 672 25.52 -18.60 6.71
CA GLY A 672 25.47 -17.81 7.94
C GLY A 672 25.11 -18.67 9.16
N LYS A 673 25.65 -18.27 10.32
CA LYS A 673 25.49 -19.01 11.58
C LYS A 673 24.02 -19.20 11.96
N GLU A 674 23.25 -18.11 11.94
CA GLU A 674 21.86 -18.09 12.40
C GLU A 674 20.97 -19.00 11.54
N GLU A 675 21.03 -18.86 10.22
CA GLU A 675 20.22 -19.66 9.29
C GLU A 675 20.61 -21.15 9.31
N GLN A 676 21.90 -21.47 9.46
CA GLN A 676 22.34 -22.85 9.61
C GLN A 676 21.84 -23.47 10.92
N LEU A 677 21.89 -22.74 12.04
CA LEU A 677 21.36 -23.22 13.32
C LEU A 677 19.84 -23.42 13.26
N LYS A 678 19.09 -22.47 12.70
CA LYS A 678 17.64 -22.62 12.48
C LYS A 678 17.34 -23.88 11.67
N PHE A 679 18.03 -24.07 10.54
CA PHE A 679 17.82 -25.26 9.71
C PHE A 679 18.14 -26.56 10.44
N LEU A 680 19.28 -26.64 11.12
CA LEU A 680 19.71 -27.86 11.81
C LEU A 680 18.77 -28.23 12.97
N ASN A 681 18.22 -27.23 13.67
CA ASN A 681 17.30 -27.44 14.78
C ASN A 681 15.86 -27.74 14.34
N LEU A 682 15.36 -27.03 13.32
CA LEU A 682 13.95 -27.16 12.88
C LEU A 682 13.75 -28.27 11.84
N VAL A 683 14.66 -28.40 10.88
CA VAL A 683 14.52 -29.30 9.72
C VAL A 683 15.45 -30.51 9.86
N GLY A 684 16.76 -30.26 9.92
CA GLY A 684 17.78 -31.30 9.93
C GLY A 684 17.76 -32.18 8.67
N CYS A 685 18.07 -33.46 8.84
CA CYS A 685 18.09 -34.45 7.75
C CYS A 685 17.80 -35.83 8.34
N TYR A 686 16.94 -36.61 7.68
CA TYR A 686 16.74 -38.01 8.03
C TYR A 686 17.93 -38.88 7.60
N GLY A 687 18.12 -40.02 8.27
CA GLY A 687 19.16 -41.00 7.92
C GLY A 687 20.54 -40.72 8.52
N LYS A 688 21.56 -41.43 8.02
CA LYS A 688 22.98 -41.37 8.40
C LYS A 688 23.53 -39.96 8.41
N ARG A 689 23.17 -39.11 7.43
CA ARG A 689 23.64 -37.71 7.37
C ARG A 689 23.17 -36.90 8.58
N GLY A 690 21.98 -37.21 9.12
CA GLY A 690 21.44 -36.59 10.33
C GLY A 690 22.30 -36.81 11.57
N LYS A 691 23.08 -37.89 11.63
CA LYS A 691 23.96 -38.21 12.78
C LYS A 691 25.08 -37.16 12.99
N LEU A 692 25.41 -36.38 11.96
CA LEU A 692 26.40 -35.30 12.04
C LEU A 692 25.85 -34.01 12.66
N ILE A 693 24.53 -33.85 12.73
CA ILE A 693 23.88 -32.59 13.14
C ILE A 693 24.28 -32.13 14.54
N PRO A 694 24.24 -32.97 15.60
CA PRO A 694 24.60 -32.51 16.95
C PRO A 694 26.04 -31.99 17.03
N LYS A 695 26.97 -32.65 16.33
CA LYS A 695 28.37 -32.21 16.24
C LYS A 695 28.49 -30.90 15.48
N LEU A 696 27.74 -30.75 14.39
CA LEU A 696 27.77 -29.55 13.56
C LEU A 696 27.20 -28.32 14.28
N ILE A 697 26.10 -28.49 15.04
CA ILE A 697 25.53 -27.42 15.89
C ILE A 697 26.59 -26.90 16.86
N ARG A 698 27.24 -27.78 17.64
CA ARG A 698 28.30 -27.41 18.57
C ARG A 698 29.48 -26.68 17.91
N ASN A 699 29.79 -27.02 16.66
CA ASN A 699 30.84 -26.35 15.90
C ASN A 699 30.41 -24.94 15.47
N ILE A 700 29.19 -24.80 14.95
CA ILE A 700 28.65 -23.53 14.46
C ILE A 700 28.40 -22.54 15.61
N GLU A 701 27.97 -23.01 16.78
CA GLU A 701 27.80 -22.17 17.99
C GLU A 701 29.08 -21.42 18.38
N LYS A 702 30.25 -22.05 18.17
CA LYS A 702 31.57 -21.46 18.43
C LYS A 702 31.95 -20.37 17.42
N ILE A 703 31.26 -20.25 16.29
CA ILE A 703 31.52 -19.23 15.27
C ILE A 703 30.92 -17.89 15.72
N LYS A 704 31.63 -16.78 15.52
CA LYS A 704 31.07 -15.43 15.69
C LYS A 704 30.20 -15.11 14.47
N SER A 705 28.94 -14.72 14.67
CA SER A 705 28.03 -14.37 13.58
C SER A 705 28.62 -13.26 12.70
N ASN A 706 28.48 -13.39 11.39
CA ASN A 706 28.72 -12.29 10.47
C ASN A 706 27.50 -11.38 10.46
N THR A 707 27.62 -10.20 11.05
CA THR A 707 26.52 -9.22 11.13
C THR A 707 26.22 -8.54 9.80
N ASN A 708 27.05 -8.74 8.77
CA ASN A 708 26.93 -8.05 7.48
C ASN A 708 26.08 -8.83 6.45
N ILE A 709 25.13 -9.66 6.90
CA ILE A 709 24.24 -10.44 6.02
C ILE A 709 22.83 -9.81 5.99
N ASP A 710 22.19 -9.68 7.15
CA ASP A 710 20.90 -8.99 7.30
C ASP A 710 21.16 -7.53 7.74
N ILE A 711 21.38 -6.69 6.74
CA ILE A 711 21.72 -5.27 6.91
C ILE A 711 20.59 -4.37 6.42
N ILE A 712 20.43 -3.23 7.09
CA ILE A 712 19.71 -2.09 6.55
C ILE A 712 20.66 -1.38 5.56
N PRO A 713 20.23 -1.09 4.32
CA PRO A 713 21.05 -0.46 3.28
C PRO A 713 21.74 0.83 3.74
N LYS A 714 22.87 1.19 3.11
CA LYS A 714 23.74 2.31 3.49
C LYS A 714 23.00 3.66 3.57
N GLU A 715 21.89 3.79 2.84
CA GLU A 715 20.99 4.94 2.82
C GLU A 715 20.45 5.27 4.23
N VAL A 716 20.46 4.30 5.16
CA VAL A 716 20.09 4.52 6.58
C VAL A 716 20.99 5.53 7.27
N TRP A 717 22.25 5.68 6.83
CA TRP A 717 23.18 6.64 7.42
C TRP A 717 22.70 8.09 7.29
N HIS A 718 21.95 8.41 6.23
CA HIS A 718 21.34 9.73 6.08
C HIS A 718 20.27 9.97 7.16
N LYS A 719 19.45 8.95 7.47
CA LYS A 719 18.47 9.02 8.57
C LYS A 719 19.17 9.18 9.92
N ILE A 720 20.18 8.35 10.20
CA ILE A 720 20.98 8.44 11.44
C ILE A 720 21.68 9.80 11.56
N GLY A 721 22.15 10.37 10.44
CA GLY A 721 22.79 11.69 10.38
C GLY A 721 21.87 12.81 10.84
N LYS A 722 20.63 12.87 10.33
CA LYS A 722 19.60 13.84 10.77
C LYS A 722 19.31 13.71 12.26
N PHE A 723 19.21 12.49 12.77
CA PHE A 723 19.03 12.25 14.20
C PHE A 723 20.24 12.70 15.03
N LYS A 724 21.47 12.49 14.58
CA LYS A 724 22.69 12.97 15.25
C LYS A 724 22.73 14.49 15.37
N GLU A 725 22.23 15.22 14.37
CA GLU A 725 22.17 16.69 14.37
C GLU A 725 21.24 17.23 15.46
N LEU A 726 20.09 16.59 15.70
CA LEU A 726 19.17 16.94 16.80
C LEU A 726 19.82 16.90 18.19
N PHE A 727 20.83 16.06 18.38
CA PHE A 727 21.57 15.95 19.65
C PHE A 727 22.90 16.73 19.65
N ASN A 728 23.18 17.52 18.62
CA ASN A 728 24.40 18.31 18.44
C ASN A 728 25.71 17.50 18.64
N LEU A 729 25.71 16.22 18.23
CA LEU A 729 26.86 15.33 18.39
C LEU A 729 27.73 15.32 17.14
N SER A 730 29.06 15.27 17.26
CA SER A 730 29.95 14.96 16.13
C SER A 730 29.99 13.44 15.89
N TRP A 731 30.27 12.98 14.67
CA TRP A 731 30.41 11.54 14.39
C TRP A 731 31.50 10.86 15.24
N ARG A 732 32.53 11.60 15.64
CA ARG A 732 33.60 11.11 16.52
C ARG A 732 33.12 10.94 17.97
N ARG A 733 32.42 11.94 18.52
CA ARG A 733 31.80 11.83 19.85
C ARG A 733 30.72 10.77 19.87
N TRP A 734 29.92 10.69 18.82
CA TRP A 734 28.90 9.66 18.61
C TRP A 734 29.52 8.26 18.67
N ALA A 735 30.56 7.99 17.87
CA ALA A 735 31.22 6.69 17.88
C ALA A 735 31.84 6.35 19.25
N GLN A 736 32.44 7.33 19.93
CA GLN A 736 33.02 7.15 21.27
C GLN A 736 31.94 6.84 22.33
N GLN A 737 30.85 7.59 22.33
CA GLN A 737 29.74 7.45 23.28
C GLN A 737 29.01 6.11 23.14
N TYR A 738 28.97 5.56 21.92
CA TYR A 738 28.27 4.31 21.61
C TYR A 738 29.21 3.12 21.42
N GLN A 739 30.45 3.20 21.88
CA GLN A 739 31.47 2.14 21.81
C GLN A 739 31.66 1.56 20.40
N MET A 740 31.55 2.42 19.39
CA MET A 740 31.81 2.08 18.00
C MET A 740 33.21 2.54 17.59
N ALA A 741 33.93 1.72 16.85
CA ALA A 741 35.17 2.14 16.22
C ALA A 741 34.86 3.21 15.16
N TYR A 742 35.40 4.42 15.33
CA TYR A 742 35.29 5.47 14.32
C TYR A 742 36.32 5.24 13.22
N CYS A 743 35.86 4.89 12.02
CA CYS A 743 36.71 4.61 10.86
C CYS A 743 36.65 5.72 9.78
N GLY A 744 36.26 6.95 10.17
CA GLY A 744 36.07 8.06 9.22
C GLY A 744 34.99 7.76 8.18
N SER A 745 35.22 8.18 6.93
CA SER A 745 34.26 8.04 5.83
C SER A 745 33.96 6.59 5.41
N ALA A 746 34.79 5.62 5.83
CA ALA A 746 34.57 4.20 5.56
C ALA A 746 33.30 3.65 6.26
N LEU A 747 32.86 4.30 7.34
CA LEU A 747 31.64 3.93 8.08
C LEU A 747 30.39 3.97 7.19
N PHE A 748 30.32 4.96 6.28
CA PHE A 748 29.13 5.25 5.46
C PHE A 748 29.07 4.42 4.17
N LYS A 749 30.11 3.65 3.86
CA LYS A 749 30.18 2.85 2.61
C LYS A 749 29.37 1.56 2.67
N HIS A 750 28.95 1.12 3.86
CA HIS A 750 28.28 -0.15 4.08
C HIS A 750 26.97 0.04 4.83
N GLY A 751 26.03 -0.89 4.64
CA GLY A 751 24.81 -0.95 5.44
C GLY A 751 25.07 -1.28 6.91
N VAL A 752 24.03 -1.13 7.72
CA VAL A 752 24.09 -1.28 9.18
C VAL A 752 23.32 -2.53 9.59
N SER A 753 23.93 -3.42 10.37
CA SER A 753 23.23 -4.60 10.87
C SER A 753 22.09 -4.24 11.80
N ARG A 754 21.04 -5.06 11.84
CA ARG A 754 19.90 -4.88 12.77
C ARG A 754 20.32 -4.81 14.24
N GLU A 755 21.24 -5.68 14.65
CA GLU A 755 21.81 -5.64 16.02
C GLU A 755 22.45 -4.28 16.33
N ARG A 756 23.13 -3.68 15.35
CA ARG A 756 23.77 -2.37 15.51
C ARG A 756 22.73 -1.25 15.52
N ILE A 757 21.68 -1.33 14.70
CA ILE A 757 20.54 -0.40 14.78
C ILE A 757 19.89 -0.51 16.17
N GLY A 758 19.68 -1.71 16.70
CA GLY A 758 19.14 -1.95 18.06
C GLY A 758 19.98 -1.30 19.15
N LYS A 759 21.32 -1.40 19.07
CA LYS A 759 22.23 -0.68 19.96
C LYS A 759 22.05 0.83 19.83
N ILE A 760 21.99 1.37 18.62
CA ILE A 760 21.73 2.81 18.38
C ILE A 760 20.40 3.24 19.03
N ILE A 761 19.32 2.47 18.85
CA ILE A 761 18.00 2.76 19.44
C ILE A 761 18.04 2.77 20.97
N SER A 762 18.80 1.86 21.58
CA SER A 762 18.88 1.78 23.04
C SER A 762 19.44 3.04 23.69
N PHE A 763 20.21 3.82 22.93
CA PHE A 763 20.74 5.11 23.37
C PHE A 763 19.97 6.31 22.81
N MET A 764 19.31 6.14 21.66
CA MET A 764 18.59 7.19 20.96
C MET A 764 17.26 6.62 20.44
N PRO A 765 16.18 6.70 21.25
CA PRO A 765 14.90 6.17 20.87
C PRO A 765 14.38 6.85 19.60
N SER A 766 14.21 6.07 18.54
CA SER A 766 13.59 6.49 17.29
C SER A 766 12.65 5.38 16.84
N GLN A 767 11.37 5.70 16.72
CA GLN A 767 10.37 4.72 16.27
C GLN A 767 10.68 4.25 14.85
N GLU A 768 11.11 5.15 13.97
CA GLU A 768 11.48 4.83 12.58
C GLU A 768 12.66 3.84 12.51
N LEU A 769 13.73 4.06 13.28
CA LEU A 769 14.85 3.12 13.34
C LEU A 769 14.44 1.79 13.97
N LYS A 770 13.54 1.83 14.96
CA LYS A 770 12.98 0.63 15.60
C LYS A 770 12.17 -0.19 14.62
N ASP A 771 11.30 0.43 13.83
CA ASP A 771 10.53 -0.25 12.79
C ASP A 771 11.46 -0.89 11.75
N LEU A 772 12.53 -0.20 11.34
CA LEU A 772 13.55 -0.77 10.46
C LEU A 772 14.26 -1.99 11.08
N SER A 773 14.67 -1.89 12.35
CA SER A 773 15.35 -2.98 13.09
C SER A 773 14.46 -4.19 13.30
N ASP A 774 13.18 -3.97 13.60
CA ASP A 774 12.23 -5.02 13.94
C ASP A 774 11.47 -5.51 12.70
N SER A 775 11.63 -4.87 11.54
CA SER A 775 10.89 -5.19 10.32
C SER A 775 10.95 -6.66 9.87
N ASP A 776 9.90 -7.09 9.17
CA ASP A 776 9.76 -8.45 8.63
C ASP A 776 10.41 -8.60 7.25
N ILE A 777 11.08 -7.55 6.76
CA ILE A 777 11.70 -7.49 5.43
C ILE A 777 13.21 -7.75 5.48
N PHE A 778 13.75 -8.37 4.45
CA PHE A 778 15.15 -8.51 4.18
C PHE A 778 15.46 -7.66 2.94
N TRP A 779 16.44 -6.79 3.05
CA TRP A 779 16.92 -5.96 1.95
C TRP A 779 17.83 -6.80 1.05
N ASP A 780 17.25 -7.32 -0.03
CA ASP A 780 17.94 -8.21 -0.96
C ASP A 780 18.56 -7.42 -2.10
N GLU A 781 19.83 -7.66 -2.36
CA GLU A 781 20.56 -6.97 -3.41
C GLU A 781 20.13 -7.50 -4.79
N ILE A 782 19.92 -6.60 -5.74
CA ILE A 782 19.60 -6.95 -7.13
C ILE A 782 20.87 -7.50 -7.80
N GLU A 783 20.79 -8.71 -8.32
CA GLU A 783 21.85 -9.36 -9.09
C GLU A 783 21.81 -8.94 -10.56
N SER A 784 20.64 -8.93 -11.18
CA SER A 784 20.48 -8.57 -12.59
C SER A 784 19.08 -8.06 -12.92
N ILE A 785 19.01 -7.20 -13.94
CA ILE A 785 17.78 -6.76 -14.58
C ILE A 785 17.99 -6.95 -16.08
N ILE A 786 17.21 -7.83 -16.71
CA ILE A 786 17.43 -8.23 -18.10
C ILE A 786 16.13 -8.01 -18.90
N PRO A 787 16.18 -7.28 -20.03
CA PRO A 787 15.02 -7.18 -20.92
C PRO A 787 14.65 -8.55 -21.49
N LEU A 788 13.37 -8.87 -21.50
CA LEU A 788 12.83 -10.09 -22.08
C LEU A 788 12.12 -9.77 -23.40
N GLN A 789 10.79 -9.85 -23.41
CA GLN A 789 9.94 -9.71 -24.58
C GLN A 789 8.67 -8.93 -24.23
N VAL A 790 7.87 -8.62 -25.26
CA VAL A 790 6.52 -8.10 -25.08
C VAL A 790 5.59 -9.27 -24.77
N GLU A 791 4.88 -9.21 -23.65
CA GLU A 791 3.89 -10.22 -23.28
C GLU A 791 2.71 -9.59 -22.52
N GLU A 792 1.63 -10.36 -22.34
CA GLU A 792 0.47 -9.90 -21.60
C GLU A 792 0.79 -9.76 -20.11
N VAL A 793 0.47 -8.59 -19.56
CA VAL A 793 0.75 -8.21 -18.18
C VAL A 793 -0.53 -7.93 -17.40
N TYR A 794 -0.47 -8.10 -16.09
CA TYR A 794 -1.58 -8.05 -15.16
C TYR A 794 -1.23 -7.16 -13.98
N ASP A 795 -2.26 -6.69 -13.30
CA ASP A 795 -2.11 -5.98 -12.03
C ASP A 795 -3.24 -6.35 -11.06
N ALA A 796 -3.00 -6.13 -9.77
CA ALA A 796 -3.90 -6.45 -8.67
C ALA A 796 -4.15 -5.22 -7.79
N THR A 797 -5.41 -5.02 -7.39
CA THR A 797 -5.82 -3.97 -6.48
C THR A 797 -5.84 -4.50 -5.05
N VAL A 798 -5.11 -3.84 -4.16
CA VAL A 798 -5.05 -4.12 -2.72
C VAL A 798 -5.39 -2.81 -2.01
N PRO A 799 -6.63 -2.67 -1.49
CA PRO A 799 -7.04 -1.47 -0.77
C PRO A 799 -6.23 -1.25 0.52
N GLY A 800 -6.06 0.02 0.90
CA GLY A 800 -5.41 0.42 2.15
C GLY A 800 -3.89 0.51 2.03
N VAL A 801 -3.20 -0.61 1.79
CA VAL A 801 -1.72 -0.68 1.81
C VAL A 801 -1.06 -0.60 0.44
N HIS A 802 -1.82 -0.80 -0.64
CA HIS A 802 -1.35 -0.56 -2.01
C HIS A 802 -0.13 -1.39 -2.46
N ASN A 803 0.14 -2.50 -1.79
CA ASN A 803 1.24 -3.40 -2.14
C ASN A 803 0.90 -4.86 -1.81
N PHE A 804 1.69 -5.79 -2.32
CA PHE A 804 1.60 -7.22 -2.05
C PHE A 804 2.94 -7.91 -2.30
N LEU A 805 3.03 -9.23 -2.05
CA LEU A 805 4.25 -10.04 -2.18
C LEU A 805 4.22 -11.03 -3.38
N PRO A 806 4.21 -10.56 -4.65
CA PRO A 806 4.33 -11.45 -5.80
C PRO A 806 5.70 -12.14 -5.83
N ASN A 807 5.73 -13.45 -6.05
CA ASN A 807 6.97 -14.25 -6.05
C ASN A 807 7.88 -14.03 -4.82
N GLY A 808 7.34 -13.55 -3.69
CA GLY A 808 8.14 -13.24 -2.51
C GLY A 808 8.99 -11.97 -2.64
N ILE A 809 8.59 -11.00 -3.46
CA ILE A 809 9.18 -9.66 -3.54
C ILE A 809 8.10 -8.63 -3.22
N VAL A 810 8.42 -7.56 -2.49
CA VAL A 810 7.45 -6.50 -2.17
C VAL A 810 7.27 -5.56 -3.37
N ALA A 811 6.05 -5.49 -3.91
CA ALA A 811 5.73 -4.74 -5.12
C ALA A 811 4.44 -3.91 -4.95
N HIS A 812 4.37 -2.72 -5.58
CA HIS A 812 3.25 -1.77 -5.45
C HIS A 812 2.12 -2.03 -6.47
N ASN A 813 0.89 -1.57 -6.21
CA ASN A 813 -0.24 -1.60 -7.16
C ASN A 813 -0.50 -0.27 -7.92
N SER A 814 -1.46 -0.25 -8.86
CA SER A 814 -1.75 0.94 -9.69
C SER A 814 -2.50 2.12 -9.04
N LEU A 815 -2.21 3.33 -9.55
CA LEU A 815 -2.68 4.69 -9.19
C LEU A 815 -4.19 5.00 -9.32
N GLU A 816 -4.90 4.35 -10.24
CA GLU A 816 -6.20 4.79 -10.80
C GLU A 816 -7.40 4.76 -9.81
N GLN A 817 -7.16 4.47 -8.53
CA GLN A 817 -8.21 4.03 -7.64
C GLN A 817 -9.09 5.18 -7.15
N ASP A 818 -8.54 6.35 -6.83
CA ASP A 818 -9.27 7.37 -6.06
C ASP A 818 -10.28 8.21 -6.87
N ALA A 819 -10.19 8.21 -8.20
CA ALA A 819 -11.18 8.87 -9.07
C ALA A 819 -12.52 8.12 -9.12
N ASP A 820 -13.63 8.86 -9.15
CA ASP A 820 -14.97 8.32 -9.34
C ASP A 820 -15.36 8.27 -10.82
N VAL A 821 -14.90 9.27 -11.57
CA VAL A 821 -15.09 9.38 -13.03
C VAL A 821 -13.75 9.65 -13.70
N VAL A 822 -13.49 8.96 -14.82
CA VAL A 822 -12.32 9.19 -15.68
C VAL A 822 -12.78 9.46 -17.10
N LEU A 823 -12.40 10.62 -17.62
CA LEU A 823 -12.68 11.09 -18.97
C LEU A 823 -11.39 11.18 -19.78
N PHE A 824 -11.41 10.68 -21.02
CA PHE A 824 -10.33 10.89 -22.00
C PHE A 824 -10.80 11.74 -23.17
N ILE A 825 -9.94 12.63 -23.66
CA ILE A 825 -10.16 13.30 -24.95
C ILE A 825 -9.33 12.60 -26.03
N TYR A 826 -9.99 12.17 -27.09
CA TYR A 826 -9.35 11.66 -28.31
C TYR A 826 -9.79 12.50 -29.51
N ARG A 827 -8.84 12.89 -30.35
CA ARG A 827 -9.07 13.67 -31.57
C ARG A 827 -8.39 12.97 -32.73
N GLU A 828 -9.19 12.36 -33.59
CA GLU A 828 -8.67 11.57 -34.71
C GLU A 828 -7.90 12.44 -35.73
N ASP A 829 -8.40 13.65 -35.97
CA ASP A 829 -7.82 14.66 -36.88
C ASP A 829 -6.39 15.10 -36.50
N ARG A 830 -5.99 14.91 -35.23
CA ARG A 830 -4.62 15.18 -34.76
C ARG A 830 -3.63 14.07 -35.10
N TYR A 831 -4.11 12.86 -35.39
CA TYR A 831 -3.28 11.70 -35.72
C TYR A 831 -3.41 11.30 -37.19
N ASN A 832 -4.56 11.58 -37.80
CA ASN A 832 -4.86 11.33 -39.21
C ASN A 832 -5.44 12.60 -39.87
N PRO A 833 -4.61 13.41 -40.55
CA PRO A 833 -5.06 14.64 -41.22
C PRO A 833 -6.13 14.43 -42.31
N GLU A 834 -6.17 13.23 -42.90
CA GLU A 834 -7.09 12.86 -43.99
C GLU A 834 -8.42 12.27 -43.49
N THR A 835 -8.67 12.28 -42.16
CA THR A 835 -9.91 11.76 -41.61
C THR A 835 -11.13 12.59 -42.05
N SER A 836 -12.27 11.91 -42.24
CA SER A 836 -13.56 12.56 -42.47
C SER A 836 -14.11 13.24 -41.21
N ARG A 837 -13.56 12.93 -40.02
CA ARG A 837 -13.99 13.45 -38.72
C ARG A 837 -13.20 14.68 -38.27
N LYS A 838 -12.96 15.64 -39.17
CA LYS A 838 -12.24 16.89 -38.85
C LYS A 838 -12.95 17.65 -37.74
N ASN A 839 -12.18 18.15 -36.77
CA ASN A 839 -12.69 18.92 -35.62
C ASN A 839 -13.66 18.16 -34.70
N ILE A 840 -13.77 16.83 -34.82
CA ILE A 840 -14.59 16.03 -33.92
C ILE A 840 -13.69 15.43 -32.84
N ALA A 841 -14.02 15.76 -31.59
CA ALA A 841 -13.36 15.21 -30.41
C ALA A 841 -14.28 14.18 -29.74
N ASP A 842 -13.71 13.02 -29.47
CA ASP A 842 -14.34 11.96 -28.72
C ASP A 842 -13.99 12.09 -27.24
N LEU A 843 -14.98 12.40 -26.41
CA LEU A 843 -14.85 12.37 -24.97
C LEU A 843 -15.29 10.99 -24.46
N MET A 844 -14.34 10.21 -24.00
CA MET A 844 -14.53 8.82 -23.58
C MET A 844 -14.65 8.72 -22.07
N ILE A 845 -15.80 8.25 -21.56
CA ILE A 845 -16.02 7.93 -20.15
C ILE A 845 -15.44 6.54 -19.90
N ALA A 846 -14.18 6.46 -19.49
CA ALA A 846 -13.47 5.20 -19.31
C ALA A 846 -13.72 4.54 -17.94
N LYS A 847 -14.11 5.34 -16.94
CA LYS A 847 -14.50 4.88 -15.60
C LYS A 847 -15.66 5.74 -15.11
N HIS A 848 -16.66 5.10 -14.52
CA HIS A 848 -17.72 5.75 -13.77
C HIS A 848 -18.17 4.81 -12.65
N ARG A 849 -17.96 5.19 -11.37
CA ARG A 849 -18.26 4.31 -10.23
C ARG A 849 -19.75 4.07 -9.99
N ASN A 850 -20.59 5.04 -10.33
CA ASN A 850 -22.01 5.09 -9.98
C ASN A 850 -22.93 5.15 -11.21
N GLY A 851 -22.40 4.93 -12.42
CA GLY A 851 -23.15 5.09 -13.66
C GLY A 851 -22.45 4.42 -14.86
N PRO A 852 -23.01 4.58 -16.06
CA PRO A 852 -22.50 3.91 -17.26
C PRO A 852 -21.19 4.51 -17.76
N VAL A 853 -20.40 3.68 -18.45
CA VAL A 853 -19.27 4.12 -19.29
C VAL A 853 -19.74 4.31 -20.73
N GLY A 854 -19.01 5.10 -21.52
CA GLY A 854 -19.46 5.42 -22.86
C GLY A 854 -18.54 6.39 -23.58
N LYS A 855 -19.04 6.95 -24.68
CA LYS A 855 -18.31 7.87 -25.55
C LYS A 855 -19.29 8.91 -26.09
N VAL A 856 -18.90 10.18 -26.06
CA VAL A 856 -19.68 11.29 -26.62
C VAL A 856 -18.83 12.09 -27.60
N GLY A 857 -19.46 12.55 -28.68
CA GLY A 857 -18.80 13.38 -29.70
C GLY A 857 -19.04 14.86 -29.42
N LEU A 858 -17.98 15.65 -29.43
CA LEU A 858 -18.01 17.10 -29.30
C LEU A 858 -17.34 17.74 -30.53
N TYR A 859 -17.80 18.93 -30.92
CA TYR A 859 -17.14 19.72 -31.95
C TYR A 859 -16.06 20.60 -31.30
N PHE A 860 -14.84 20.57 -31.81
CA PHE A 860 -13.74 21.45 -31.39
C PHE A 860 -13.56 22.59 -32.40
N ASN A 861 -13.75 23.82 -31.96
CA ASN A 861 -13.49 24.99 -32.77
C ASN A 861 -12.02 25.43 -32.60
N ASP A 862 -11.18 25.21 -33.61
CA ASP A 862 -9.76 25.61 -33.58
C ASP A 862 -9.57 27.14 -33.48
N GLN A 863 -10.49 27.96 -34.00
CA GLN A 863 -10.36 29.43 -33.98
C GLN A 863 -10.55 29.99 -32.57
N THR A 864 -11.58 29.53 -31.86
CA THR A 864 -11.91 29.98 -30.49
C THR A 864 -11.24 29.13 -29.42
N VAL A 865 -10.59 28.02 -29.80
CA VAL A 865 -10.01 27.00 -28.90
C VAL A 865 -11.03 26.55 -27.86
N SER A 866 -12.22 26.14 -28.31
CA SER A 866 -13.33 25.75 -27.45
C SER A 866 -14.14 24.57 -28.00
N PHE A 867 -14.89 23.90 -27.12
CA PHE A 867 -15.76 22.77 -27.44
C PHE A 867 -17.24 23.20 -27.50
N LYS A 868 -17.99 22.61 -28.44
CA LYS A 868 -19.44 22.79 -28.61
C LYS A 868 -20.14 21.43 -28.69
N ASN A 869 -21.44 21.39 -28.37
CA ASN A 869 -22.28 20.22 -28.62
C ASN A 869 -22.30 19.93 -30.13
N LEU A 870 -22.26 18.65 -30.52
CA LEU A 870 -22.35 18.23 -31.91
C LEU A 870 -23.82 18.18 -32.33
N GLU A 871 -24.19 18.88 -33.40
CA GLU A 871 -25.57 18.87 -33.90
C GLU A 871 -25.89 17.49 -34.50
N LYS A 872 -26.94 16.83 -33.99
CA LYS A 872 -27.47 15.61 -34.59
C LYS A 872 -28.35 16.03 -35.76
N GLN A 873 -27.96 15.72 -36.99
CA GLN A 873 -28.89 15.76 -38.12
C GLN A 873 -30.04 14.79 -37.79
N GLN A 874 -31.24 15.33 -37.57
CA GLN A 874 -32.45 14.51 -37.52
C GLN A 874 -32.59 13.88 -38.91
N GLU A 875 -32.39 12.57 -39.01
CA GLU A 875 -32.92 11.80 -40.13
C GLU A 875 -34.45 11.98 -40.10
N TYR A 876 -34.97 12.84 -40.97
CA TYR A 876 -36.37 12.81 -41.34
C TYR A 876 -36.60 11.45 -42.00
N GLN A 877 -37.27 10.55 -41.27
CA GLN A 877 -37.83 9.34 -41.87
C GLN A 877 -38.98 9.77 -42.78
N GLU A 878 -38.81 9.60 -44.09
CA GLU A 878 -39.90 9.54 -45.07
C GLU A 878 -40.68 8.21 -44.95
#